data_AF-A0A7Y9WKD7-F1
#
_entry.id   AF-A0A7Y9WKD7-F1
#
_cell.length_a   1.000
_cell.length_b   1.000
_cell.length_c   1.000
_cell.angle_alpha   90.00
_cell.angle_beta   90.00
_cell.angle_gamma   90.00
#
_symmetry.space_group_name_H-M   'P 1'
#
loop_
_entity.id
_entity.type
_entity.pdbx_description
1 polymer ?
#
loop_
_entity_poly.entity_id
_entity_poly.type
_entity_poly.pdbx_seq_one_letter_code
_entity_poly.pdbx_strand_id
1 'polypeptide(L)'
;MNRYPLWKYAVMLVALVIGLVYTLPNLFGEAPAVQVSSGKATVKLDSTTLSAVEAALAANQIKPDDVTFDNSSTNANIRVRLPDTDTQLRVKDLLQKSLNADPTDPQFVVALNLQSASPHWLTALHALPMYLGLDLRGGVHFLLQVDMAGALNKKLDSDASDARTLLRDNNIRDGGVNRVNQTVVINFADQATADAALKQLSRGIGELQWATQTGTDGSVQLVGTFTPAVQRTVQDAALKQNITTLHNRVNELGVAEPVIQQQGSDRIVVELPGVQDTAKAKDIIGRTATLEARLADPVNTHPQPGDPVPPGDELFTQGNQTPVLLRKQIIFTGDRIIDASAGFDEHQRPSVNIRLDSAGGRAVRSVSRDNIGKPMAMVLFEKGKGEVLTVATIQSELGDRFQITGQATPQGAADLALLLRAGSLAAPMDIIEERTIGPSLGADNIKKGFHSVVWGFAAIAVFMVAYYMLFGVISVIGLSVNLLLLIAVLSMLQATLTLPGIAAIALALGMAIDSNVLINERVREELRHGAPPQLAIQNGYAHAWATILDSNVTTLIAGLALLAFGSGPVRGFAMVHCIGILTSMFSAVFFSRGLVNLWYGGKKKLKSLAIGQVWRPESAPAGAAAYLGNEDADTDTAQAVAAVTAKPKGKAAVAQARAAGKPTVRRRNADASNATQNTPQKPGSSR
;
A
#
# COMPACT_ATOMS: atom_id res chain seq x y z
N MET A 1 -6.59 38.41 32.80
CA MET A 1 -7.62 37.35 32.73
C MET A 1 -7.21 36.40 31.62
N ASN A 2 -6.79 35.17 31.95
CA ASN A 2 -6.33 34.19 30.97
C ASN A 2 -7.55 33.61 30.25
N ARG A 3 -8.17 34.34 29.32
CA ARG A 3 -9.31 33.82 28.54
C ARG A 3 -8.74 33.04 27.36
N TYR A 4 -9.03 31.75 27.30
CA TYR A 4 -8.75 30.96 26.10
C TYR A 4 -9.53 31.60 24.94
N PRO A 5 -8.90 31.93 23.81
CA PRO A 5 -9.59 32.51 22.67
C PRO A 5 -10.75 31.63 22.21
N LEU A 6 -11.89 32.24 21.86
CA LEU A 6 -13.09 31.51 21.42
C LEU A 6 -12.83 30.62 20.19
N TRP A 7 -11.95 31.05 19.28
CA TRP A 7 -11.56 30.25 18.12
C TRP A 7 -10.90 28.91 18.53
N LYS A 8 -10.17 28.87 19.66
CA LYS A 8 -9.57 27.62 20.14
C LYS A 8 -10.63 26.64 20.66
N TYR A 9 -11.68 27.14 21.32
CA TYR A 9 -12.83 26.32 21.70
C TYR A 9 -13.59 25.80 20.48
N ALA A 10 -13.75 26.63 19.43
CA ALA A 10 -14.35 26.19 18.18
C ALA A 10 -13.54 25.06 17.52
N VAL A 11 -12.21 25.19 17.47
CA VAL A 11 -11.31 24.12 16.95
C VAL A 11 -11.46 22.83 17.75
N MET A 12 -11.51 22.90 19.10
CA MET A 12 -11.71 21.70 19.93
C MET A 12 -13.07 21.04 19.68
N LEU A 13 -14.13 21.82 19.53
CA LEU A 13 -15.48 21.31 19.28
C LEU A 13 -15.57 20.65 17.90
N VAL A 14 -15.00 21.28 16.87
CA VAL A 14 -14.92 20.70 15.52
C VAL A 14 -14.13 19.39 15.54
N ALA A 15 -12.97 19.36 16.18
CA ALA A 15 -12.17 18.14 16.31
C ALA A 15 -12.93 17.02 17.03
N LEU A 16 -13.70 17.33 18.06
CA LEU A 16 -14.50 16.35 18.81
C LEU A 16 -15.69 15.83 17.98
N VAL A 17 -16.37 16.70 17.22
CA VAL A 17 -17.45 16.30 16.30
C VAL A 17 -16.90 15.38 15.21
N ILE A 18 -15.81 15.77 14.55
CA ILE A 18 -15.14 14.94 13.53
C ILE A 18 -14.72 13.62 14.16
N GLY A 19 -14.07 13.67 15.32
CA GLY A 19 -13.61 12.49 16.02
C GLY A 19 -14.74 11.51 16.34
N LEU A 20 -15.90 12.02 16.79
CA LEU A 20 -17.06 11.20 17.11
C LEU A 20 -17.70 10.60 15.85
N VAL A 21 -17.87 11.39 14.78
CA VAL A 21 -18.43 10.94 13.50
C VAL A 21 -17.59 9.85 12.85
N TYR A 22 -16.26 9.99 12.83
CA TYR A 22 -15.37 9.01 12.20
C TYR A 22 -15.04 7.81 13.11
N THR A 23 -15.30 7.90 14.42
CA THR A 23 -15.15 6.75 15.34
C THR A 23 -16.40 5.87 15.35
N LEU A 24 -17.59 6.45 15.17
CA LEU A 24 -18.89 5.75 15.19
C LEU A 24 -18.94 4.48 14.32
N PRO A 25 -18.48 4.45 13.06
CA PRO A 25 -18.51 3.26 12.22
C PRO A 25 -17.85 2.04 12.85
N ASN A 26 -16.77 2.25 13.62
CA ASN A 26 -16.00 1.18 14.27
C ASN A 26 -16.78 0.48 15.40
N LEU A 27 -17.84 1.10 15.93
CA LEU A 27 -18.68 0.52 16.99
C LEU A 27 -19.73 -0.46 16.45
N PHE A 28 -20.08 -0.36 15.18
CA PHE A 28 -21.07 -1.25 14.56
C PHE A 28 -20.50 -2.63 14.21
N GLY A 29 -19.17 -2.75 14.10
CA GLY A 29 -18.50 -4.01 13.78
C GLY A 29 -18.77 -4.50 12.36
N GLU A 30 -18.54 -5.81 12.15
CA GLU A 30 -18.70 -6.47 10.86
C GLU A 30 -19.82 -7.50 10.93
N ALA A 31 -20.63 -7.56 9.86
CA ALA A 31 -21.68 -8.54 9.64
C ALA A 31 -21.25 -9.55 8.56
N PRO A 32 -21.63 -10.84 8.71
CA PRO A 32 -21.39 -11.84 7.68
C PRO A 32 -22.15 -11.48 6.41
N ALA A 33 -21.46 -11.56 5.28
CA ALA A 33 -22.04 -11.25 3.98
C ALA A 33 -21.63 -12.28 2.93
N VAL A 34 -22.51 -12.53 1.96
CA VAL A 34 -22.16 -13.29 0.77
C VAL A 34 -21.96 -12.30 -0.37
N GLN A 35 -20.79 -12.36 -1.00
CA GLN A 35 -20.46 -11.55 -2.15
C GLN A 35 -20.54 -12.39 -3.40
N VAL A 36 -21.23 -11.86 -4.41
CA VAL A 36 -21.23 -12.38 -5.76
C VAL A 36 -20.44 -11.40 -6.60
N SER A 37 -19.30 -11.85 -7.11
CA SER A 37 -18.50 -11.14 -8.10
C SER A 37 -18.50 -11.90 -9.42
N SER A 38 -18.06 -11.24 -10.49
CA SER A 38 -17.84 -11.92 -11.75
C SER A 38 -16.66 -12.88 -11.61
N GLY A 39 -16.82 -14.11 -12.08
CA GLY A 39 -15.75 -15.11 -12.12
C GLY A 39 -14.91 -15.06 -13.39
N LYS A 40 -15.33 -14.27 -14.38
CA LYS A 40 -14.69 -14.12 -15.68
C LYS A 40 -14.58 -12.64 -16.01
N ALA A 41 -13.41 -12.19 -16.48
CA ALA A 41 -13.15 -10.78 -16.81
C ALA A 41 -14.13 -10.21 -17.86
N THR A 42 -14.79 -11.11 -18.58
CA THR A 42 -15.68 -10.83 -19.69
C THR A 42 -17.17 -10.87 -19.30
N VAL A 43 -17.53 -11.40 -18.13
CA VAL A 43 -18.90 -11.41 -17.60
C VAL A 43 -19.10 -10.21 -16.69
N LYS A 44 -20.20 -9.47 -16.85
CA LYS A 44 -20.53 -8.31 -15.99
C LYS A 44 -21.77 -8.62 -15.15
N LEU A 45 -21.81 -8.07 -13.94
CA LEU A 45 -23.00 -8.14 -13.11
C LEU A 45 -23.98 -7.04 -13.50
N ASP A 46 -25.20 -7.43 -13.82
CA ASP A 46 -26.28 -6.54 -14.21
C ASP A 46 -27.46 -6.61 -13.21
N SER A 47 -28.43 -5.71 -13.38
CA SER A 47 -29.67 -5.70 -12.58
C SER A 47 -30.50 -6.99 -12.69
N THR A 48 -30.30 -7.75 -13.78
CA THR A 48 -30.89 -9.08 -13.97
C THR A 48 -30.31 -10.09 -12.98
N THR A 49 -28.99 -10.07 -12.75
CA THR A 49 -28.32 -10.91 -11.76
C THR A 49 -28.75 -10.55 -10.34
N LEU A 50 -28.92 -9.26 -10.05
CA LEU A 50 -29.49 -8.80 -8.77
C LEU A 50 -30.89 -9.37 -8.55
N SER A 51 -31.77 -9.26 -9.55
CA SER A 51 -33.13 -9.81 -9.49
C SER A 51 -33.12 -11.34 -9.31
N ALA A 52 -32.17 -12.04 -9.92
CA ALA A 52 -32.00 -13.49 -9.77
C ALA A 52 -31.53 -13.88 -8.36
N VAL A 53 -30.61 -13.09 -7.76
CA VAL A 53 -30.16 -13.28 -6.37
C VAL A 53 -31.34 -13.05 -5.40
N GLU A 54 -32.09 -11.96 -5.58
CA GLU A 54 -33.28 -11.66 -4.75
C GLU A 54 -34.35 -12.75 -4.87
N ALA A 55 -34.63 -13.22 -6.09
CA ALA A 55 -35.58 -14.31 -6.33
C ALA A 55 -35.13 -15.63 -5.68
N ALA A 56 -33.83 -15.96 -5.74
CA ALA A 56 -33.28 -17.16 -5.13
C ALA A 56 -33.38 -17.12 -3.58
N LEU A 57 -33.15 -15.95 -2.98
CA LEU A 57 -33.31 -15.72 -1.54
C LEU A 57 -34.78 -15.81 -1.11
N ALA A 58 -35.69 -15.17 -1.87
CA ALA A 58 -37.12 -15.20 -1.60
C ALA A 58 -37.71 -16.61 -1.70
N ALA A 59 -37.30 -17.40 -2.71
CA ALA A 59 -37.76 -18.77 -2.91
C ALA A 59 -37.42 -19.70 -1.73
N ASN A 60 -36.35 -19.41 -1.00
CA ASN A 60 -35.89 -20.19 0.15
C ASN A 60 -36.23 -19.54 1.50
N GLN A 61 -37.07 -18.50 1.50
CA GLN A 61 -37.53 -17.76 2.69
C GLN A 61 -36.40 -17.18 3.56
N ILE A 62 -35.25 -16.84 2.94
CA ILE A 62 -34.14 -16.20 3.64
C ILE A 62 -34.34 -14.70 3.60
N LYS A 63 -34.39 -14.05 4.77
CA LYS A 63 -34.47 -12.59 4.90
C LYS A 63 -33.06 -12.02 5.11
N PRO A 64 -32.45 -11.39 4.09
CA PRO A 64 -31.19 -10.68 4.27
C PRO A 64 -31.40 -9.38 5.04
N ASP A 65 -30.38 -8.94 5.78
CA ASP A 65 -30.39 -7.64 6.48
C ASP A 65 -30.25 -6.48 5.49
N ASP A 66 -29.58 -6.71 4.37
CA ASP A 66 -29.40 -5.76 3.28
C ASP A 66 -28.91 -6.48 2.02
N VAL A 67 -29.29 -5.96 0.86
CA VAL A 67 -28.77 -6.41 -0.45
C VAL A 67 -28.30 -5.16 -1.17
N THR A 68 -26.99 -5.00 -1.27
CA THR A 68 -26.38 -3.87 -1.96
C THR A 68 -25.80 -4.33 -3.27
N PHE A 69 -26.09 -3.56 -4.32
CA PHE A 69 -25.42 -3.68 -5.59
C PHE A 69 -24.45 -2.52 -5.74
N ASP A 70 -23.17 -2.83 -5.64
CA ASP A 70 -22.12 -1.85 -5.84
C ASP A 70 -21.72 -1.86 -7.32
N ASN A 71 -22.25 -0.89 -8.06
CA ASN A 71 -21.92 -0.66 -9.47
C ASN A 71 -20.78 0.36 -9.62
N SER A 72 -20.08 0.70 -8.54
CA SER A 72 -19.04 1.73 -8.53
C SER A 72 -17.69 1.17 -9.01
N SER A 73 -17.48 1.19 -10.32
CA SER A 73 -16.20 1.09 -11.05
C SER A 73 -15.35 -0.19 -10.91
N THR A 74 -14.87 -0.65 -12.06
CA THR A 74 -13.92 -1.76 -12.32
C THR A 74 -14.41 -3.18 -11.98
N ASN A 75 -15.17 -3.41 -10.90
CA ASN A 75 -15.74 -4.74 -10.57
C ASN A 75 -17.09 -4.61 -9.86
N ALA A 76 -18.18 -4.69 -10.63
CA ALA A 76 -19.53 -4.75 -10.07
C ALA A 76 -19.66 -5.98 -9.16
N ASN A 77 -20.19 -5.78 -7.96
CA ASN A 77 -20.42 -6.87 -7.01
C ASN A 77 -21.78 -6.73 -6.35
N ILE A 78 -22.43 -7.87 -6.11
CA ILE A 78 -23.64 -7.94 -5.30
C ILE A 78 -23.25 -8.47 -3.94
N ARG A 79 -23.74 -7.79 -2.91
CA ARG A 79 -23.39 -8.02 -1.52
C ARG A 79 -24.67 -8.26 -0.73
N VAL A 80 -24.81 -9.47 -0.20
CA VAL A 80 -25.96 -9.88 0.61
C VAL A 80 -25.51 -9.96 2.07
N ARG A 81 -25.95 -9.02 2.90
CA ARG A 81 -25.67 -9.02 4.34
C ARG A 81 -26.64 -9.94 5.07
N LEU A 82 -26.11 -10.73 5.98
CA LEU A 82 -26.83 -11.79 6.68
C LEU A 82 -26.64 -11.66 8.19
N PRO A 83 -27.58 -12.19 8.98
CA PRO A 83 -27.55 -12.06 10.43
C PRO A 83 -26.52 -12.98 11.09
N ASP A 84 -26.19 -14.13 10.48
CA ASP A 84 -25.36 -15.17 11.09
C ASP A 84 -24.52 -15.96 10.06
N THR A 85 -23.43 -16.57 10.54
CA THR A 85 -22.48 -17.34 9.71
C THR A 85 -23.08 -18.64 9.17
N ASP A 86 -24.03 -19.27 9.86
CA ASP A 86 -24.65 -20.52 9.39
C ASP A 86 -25.56 -20.24 8.19
N THR A 87 -26.34 -19.17 8.26
CA THR A 87 -27.14 -18.62 7.15
C THR A 87 -26.22 -18.16 6.02
N GLN A 88 -25.06 -17.58 6.32
CA GLN A 88 -24.05 -17.22 5.32
C GLN A 88 -23.58 -18.43 4.50
N LEU A 89 -23.27 -19.55 5.15
CA LEU A 89 -22.86 -20.78 4.46
C LEU A 89 -24.00 -21.34 3.60
N ARG A 90 -25.24 -21.37 4.11
CA ARG A 90 -26.40 -21.82 3.34
C ARG A 90 -26.67 -20.94 2.12
N VAL A 91 -26.60 -19.62 2.28
CA VAL A 91 -26.79 -18.67 1.17
C VAL A 91 -25.69 -18.80 0.13
N LYS A 92 -24.43 -18.99 0.55
CA LYS A 92 -23.32 -19.25 -0.37
C LYS A 92 -23.60 -20.49 -1.23
N ASP A 93 -23.96 -21.61 -0.62
CA ASP A 93 -24.21 -22.87 -1.35
C ASP A 93 -25.42 -22.75 -2.27
N LEU A 94 -26.47 -22.04 -1.82
CA LEU A 94 -27.65 -21.74 -2.62
C LEU A 94 -27.33 -20.89 -3.84
N LEU A 95 -26.63 -19.76 -3.65
CA LEU A 95 -26.26 -18.86 -4.74
C LEU A 95 -25.26 -19.51 -5.69
N GLN A 96 -24.32 -20.30 -5.16
CA GLN A 96 -23.39 -21.06 -5.98
C GLN A 96 -24.14 -22.03 -6.91
N LYS A 97 -25.18 -22.71 -6.40
CA LYS A 97 -25.99 -23.66 -7.18
C LYS A 97 -26.96 -22.96 -8.15
N SER A 98 -27.50 -21.80 -7.78
CA SER A 98 -28.49 -21.10 -8.61
C SER A 98 -27.85 -20.27 -9.73
N LEU A 99 -26.67 -19.68 -9.47
CA LEU A 99 -26.00 -18.79 -10.42
C LEU A 99 -25.03 -19.54 -11.34
N ASN A 100 -24.42 -20.64 -10.89
CA ASN A 100 -23.49 -21.43 -11.70
C ASN A 100 -24.15 -22.75 -12.10
N ALA A 101 -24.68 -22.80 -13.33
CA ALA A 101 -25.30 -24.00 -13.90
C ALA A 101 -24.30 -25.17 -14.05
N ASP A 102 -23.03 -24.88 -14.36
CA ASP A 102 -21.95 -25.86 -14.43
C ASP A 102 -20.94 -25.64 -13.29
N PRO A 103 -20.77 -26.61 -12.36
CA PRO A 103 -19.79 -26.52 -11.27
C PRO A 103 -18.33 -26.45 -11.73
N THR A 104 -18.03 -26.92 -12.95
CA THR A 104 -16.67 -26.96 -13.49
C THR A 104 -16.28 -25.68 -14.24
N ASP A 105 -17.25 -24.83 -14.59
CA ASP A 105 -17.06 -23.53 -15.25
C ASP A 105 -17.92 -22.42 -14.61
N PRO A 106 -17.63 -22.02 -13.36
CA PRO A 106 -18.43 -21.00 -12.68
C PRO A 106 -18.28 -19.65 -13.37
N GLN A 107 -19.40 -19.06 -13.82
CA GLN A 107 -19.44 -17.71 -14.36
C GLN A 107 -19.34 -16.65 -13.26
N PHE A 108 -19.88 -16.96 -12.08
CA PHE A 108 -19.90 -16.08 -10.93
C PHE A 108 -19.08 -16.69 -9.79
N VAL A 109 -18.29 -15.84 -9.13
CA VAL A 109 -17.58 -16.21 -7.92
C VAL A 109 -18.45 -15.81 -6.74
N VAL A 110 -19.01 -16.83 -6.06
CA VAL A 110 -19.69 -16.64 -4.78
C VAL A 110 -18.66 -16.85 -3.67
N ALA A 111 -18.42 -15.79 -2.89
CA ALA A 111 -17.44 -15.76 -1.82
C ALA A 111 -18.09 -15.35 -0.50
N LEU A 112 -17.58 -15.93 0.59
CA LEU A 112 -17.90 -15.48 1.94
C LEU A 112 -17.08 -14.22 2.22
N ASN A 113 -17.73 -13.17 2.70
CA ASN A 113 -17.07 -11.92 3.06
C ASN A 113 -17.65 -11.38 4.39
N LEU A 114 -16.98 -10.39 4.96
CA LEU A 114 -17.43 -9.62 6.11
C LEU A 114 -17.61 -8.18 5.66
N GLN A 115 -18.75 -7.57 5.98
CA GLN A 115 -19.05 -6.20 5.60
C GLN A 115 -19.34 -5.35 6.82
N SER A 116 -19.03 -4.06 6.72
CA SER A 116 -19.36 -3.09 7.76
C SER A 116 -20.87 -3.10 8.03
N ALA A 117 -21.25 -3.24 9.30
CA ALA A 117 -22.64 -3.08 9.73
C ALA A 117 -23.03 -1.60 9.89
N SER A 118 -22.16 -0.66 9.49
CA SER A 118 -22.41 0.78 9.57
C SER A 118 -23.64 1.19 8.75
N PRO A 119 -24.54 2.04 9.30
CA PRO A 119 -25.65 2.63 8.57
C PRO A 119 -25.24 3.42 7.31
N HIS A 120 -26.12 3.45 6.30
CA HIS A 120 -25.83 4.14 5.03
C HIS A 120 -25.53 5.64 5.16
N TRP A 121 -26.06 6.32 6.18
CA TRP A 121 -25.77 7.75 6.39
C TRP A 121 -24.31 8.00 6.79
N LEU A 122 -23.65 7.04 7.46
CA LEU A 122 -22.22 7.12 7.77
C LEU A 122 -21.38 6.85 6.52
N THR A 123 -21.74 5.84 5.73
CA THR A 123 -21.03 5.52 4.48
C THR A 123 -21.17 6.65 3.45
N ALA A 124 -22.32 7.35 3.41
CA ALA A 124 -22.52 8.52 2.55
C ALA A 124 -21.61 9.70 2.92
N LEU A 125 -21.23 9.84 4.19
CA LEU A 125 -20.26 10.82 4.67
C LEU A 125 -18.80 10.38 4.48
N HIS A 126 -18.56 9.25 3.81
CA HIS A 126 -17.25 8.60 3.73
C HIS A 126 -16.65 8.27 5.11
N ALA A 127 -17.50 8.12 6.13
CA ALA A 127 -17.11 7.63 7.45
C ALA A 127 -17.11 6.10 7.40
N LEU A 128 -16.02 5.55 6.90
CA LEU A 128 -15.79 4.10 6.82
C LEU A 128 -15.10 3.62 8.11
N PRO A 129 -15.38 2.38 8.57
CA PRO A 129 -14.61 1.78 9.66
C PRO A 129 -13.14 1.61 9.25
N MET A 130 -12.28 1.43 10.25
CA MET A 130 -10.88 1.06 10.03
C MET A 130 -10.81 -0.32 9.39
N TYR A 131 -9.87 -0.50 8.46
CA TYR A 131 -9.58 -1.83 7.94
C TYR A 131 -8.90 -2.68 9.00
N LEU A 132 -9.30 -3.94 9.09
CA LEU A 132 -8.66 -4.91 9.96
C LEU A 132 -7.72 -5.78 9.13
N GLY A 133 -6.51 -5.97 9.63
CA GLY A 133 -5.49 -6.79 9.00
C GLY A 133 -5.77 -8.28 9.14
N LEU A 134 -4.93 -9.07 8.49
CA LEU A 134 -5.00 -10.53 8.45
C LEU A 134 -5.09 -11.16 9.85
N ASP A 135 -4.32 -10.65 10.83
CA ASP A 135 -4.30 -11.17 12.20
C ASP A 135 -5.63 -10.99 12.96
N LEU A 136 -6.49 -10.08 12.50
CA LEU A 136 -7.74 -9.70 13.15
C LEU A 136 -8.97 -10.22 12.39
N ARG A 137 -8.96 -10.16 11.05
CA ARG A 137 -10.04 -10.71 10.20
C ARG A 137 -9.87 -12.20 9.89
N GLY A 138 -8.67 -12.77 10.12
CA GLY A 138 -8.28 -14.03 9.50
C GLY A 138 -8.02 -13.86 8.00
N GLY A 139 -7.58 -14.93 7.34
CA GLY A 139 -7.27 -14.92 5.91
C GLY A 139 -6.04 -15.77 5.57
N VAL A 140 -5.40 -15.42 4.46
CA VAL A 140 -4.15 -16.05 4.00
C VAL A 140 -3.03 -15.03 3.75
N HIS A 141 -1.81 -15.47 4.04
CA HIS A 141 -0.56 -14.78 3.72
C HIS A 141 0.29 -15.69 2.82
N PHE A 142 0.66 -15.18 1.65
CA PHE A 142 1.57 -15.83 0.72
C PHE A 142 2.84 -15.01 0.56
N LEU A 143 3.99 -15.69 0.60
CA LEU A 143 5.25 -15.15 0.12
C LEU A 143 5.57 -15.82 -1.22
N LEU A 144 5.56 -15.01 -2.27
CA LEU A 144 5.85 -15.42 -3.64
C LEU A 144 7.29 -15.02 -3.99
N GLN A 145 8.03 -15.91 -4.64
CA GLN A 145 9.33 -15.62 -5.22
C GLN A 145 9.19 -15.55 -6.74
N VAL A 146 9.69 -14.47 -7.35
CA VAL A 146 9.65 -14.26 -8.80
C VAL A 146 10.92 -14.80 -9.44
N ASP A 147 10.80 -15.54 -10.54
CA ASP A 147 11.94 -16.05 -11.31
C ASP A 147 12.63 -14.92 -12.09
N MET A 148 13.59 -14.27 -11.45
CA MET A 148 14.37 -13.19 -12.06
C MET A 148 15.26 -13.66 -13.22
N ALA A 149 15.69 -14.92 -13.21
CA ALA A 149 16.47 -15.47 -14.32
C ALA A 149 15.58 -15.64 -15.56
N GLY A 150 14.36 -16.14 -15.38
CA GLY A 150 13.34 -16.21 -16.41
C GLY A 150 13.01 -14.85 -17.01
N ALA A 151 12.84 -13.81 -16.18
CA ALA A 151 12.60 -12.44 -16.63
C ALA A 151 13.71 -11.91 -17.54
N LEU A 152 14.97 -12.07 -17.12
CA LEU A 152 16.14 -11.63 -17.88
C LEU A 152 16.27 -12.39 -19.21
N ASN A 153 16.06 -13.72 -19.18
CA ASN A 153 16.11 -14.55 -20.38
C ASN A 153 15.04 -14.12 -21.40
N LYS A 154 13.80 -13.90 -20.95
CA LYS A 154 12.69 -13.45 -21.81
C LYS A 154 12.99 -12.09 -22.45
N LYS A 155 13.57 -11.16 -21.68
CA LYS A 155 13.98 -9.85 -22.19
C LYS A 155 15.12 -9.96 -23.22
N LEU A 156 16.12 -10.80 -22.97
CA LEU A 156 17.19 -11.09 -23.94
C LEU A 156 16.67 -11.72 -25.23
N ASP A 157 15.68 -12.61 -25.14
CA ASP A 157 15.04 -13.21 -26.32
C ASP A 157 14.32 -12.16 -27.17
N SER A 158 13.65 -11.19 -26.53
CA SER A 158 13.06 -10.03 -27.20
C SER A 158 14.14 -9.17 -27.88
N ASP A 159 15.19 -8.78 -27.14
CA ASP A 159 16.26 -7.93 -27.66
C ASP A 159 17.04 -8.61 -28.79
N ALA A 160 17.21 -9.93 -28.73
CA ALA A 160 17.80 -10.72 -29.81
C ALA A 160 16.92 -10.71 -31.08
N SER A 161 15.59 -10.76 -30.94
CA SER A 161 14.69 -10.63 -32.09
C SER A 161 14.74 -9.23 -32.70
N ASP A 162 14.82 -8.20 -31.86
CA ASP A 162 14.90 -6.81 -32.29
C ASP A 162 16.25 -6.52 -32.97
N ALA A 163 17.35 -7.06 -32.43
CA ALA A 163 18.67 -7.01 -33.07
C ALA A 163 18.62 -7.64 -34.48
N ARG A 164 18.01 -8.82 -34.63
CA ARG A 164 17.87 -9.48 -35.94
C ARG A 164 17.09 -8.63 -36.93
N THR A 165 16.05 -7.95 -36.47
CA THR A 165 15.20 -7.10 -37.31
C THR A 165 15.96 -5.84 -37.72
N LEU A 166 16.66 -5.21 -36.78
CA LEU A 166 17.46 -4.01 -37.02
C LEU A 166 18.62 -4.28 -38.00
N LEU A 167 19.30 -5.42 -37.89
CA LEU A 167 20.36 -5.81 -38.83
C LEU A 167 19.80 -6.04 -40.24
N ARG A 168 18.66 -6.72 -40.34
CA ARG A 168 17.97 -6.96 -41.61
C ARG A 168 17.51 -5.66 -42.28
N ASP A 169 16.88 -4.76 -41.53
CA ASP A 169 16.37 -3.49 -42.06
C ASP A 169 17.50 -2.57 -42.56
N ASN A 170 18.70 -2.69 -41.97
CA ASN A 170 19.90 -2.00 -42.41
C ASN A 170 20.72 -2.77 -43.47
N ASN A 171 20.20 -3.88 -44.01
CA ASN A 171 20.86 -4.75 -44.98
C ASN A 171 22.25 -5.25 -44.54
N ILE A 172 22.45 -5.45 -43.23
CA ILE A 172 23.69 -6.02 -42.69
C ILE A 172 23.54 -7.54 -42.68
N ARG A 173 24.43 -8.25 -43.37
CA ARG A 173 24.43 -9.72 -43.39
C ARG A 173 24.98 -10.26 -42.07
N ASP A 174 24.13 -10.90 -41.29
CA ASP A 174 24.51 -11.64 -40.10
C ASP A 174 24.54 -13.16 -40.36
N GLY A 175 25.41 -13.86 -39.65
CA GLY A 175 25.51 -15.32 -39.61
C GLY A 175 24.52 -15.96 -38.64
N GLY A 176 23.50 -15.22 -38.21
CA GLY A 176 22.52 -15.61 -37.20
C GLY A 176 22.71 -14.87 -35.88
N VAL A 177 21.59 -14.40 -35.35
CA VAL A 177 21.47 -13.87 -33.98
C VAL A 177 20.95 -14.99 -33.08
N ASN A 178 21.73 -15.41 -32.09
CA ASN A 178 21.35 -16.44 -31.14
C ASN A 178 21.53 -15.95 -29.71
N ARG A 179 20.63 -16.34 -28.81
CA ARG A 179 20.86 -16.20 -27.37
C ARG A 179 21.62 -17.41 -26.87
N VAL A 180 22.71 -17.18 -26.16
CA VAL A 180 23.47 -18.23 -25.47
C VAL A 180 23.50 -17.85 -23.99
N ASN A 181 22.80 -18.59 -23.15
CA ASN A 181 22.63 -18.26 -21.73
C ASN A 181 22.06 -16.83 -21.54
N GLN A 182 22.80 -15.95 -20.87
CA GLN A 182 22.45 -14.56 -20.61
C GLN A 182 23.14 -13.57 -21.56
N THR A 183 23.60 -14.03 -22.73
CA THR A 183 24.23 -13.17 -23.73
C THR A 183 23.57 -13.35 -25.09
N VAL A 184 23.55 -12.27 -25.87
CA VAL A 184 23.14 -12.29 -27.27
C VAL A 184 24.41 -12.36 -28.11
N VAL A 185 24.57 -13.44 -28.87
CA VAL A 185 25.74 -13.67 -29.73
C VAL A 185 25.31 -13.53 -31.19
N ILE A 186 26.03 -12.69 -31.92
CA ILE A 186 25.80 -12.45 -33.33
C ILE A 186 27.09 -12.72 -34.09
N ASN A 187 27.03 -13.61 -35.08
CA ASN A 187 28.20 -13.98 -35.86
C ASN A 187 28.28 -13.14 -37.14
N PHE A 188 29.47 -12.69 -37.49
CA PHE A 188 29.76 -11.95 -38.73
C PHE A 188 30.94 -12.57 -39.46
N ALA A 189 30.93 -12.46 -40.80
CA ALA A 189 32.01 -12.93 -41.65
C ALA A 189 33.22 -11.98 -41.62
N ASP A 190 32.98 -10.66 -41.64
CA ASP A 190 34.02 -9.64 -41.76
C ASP A 190 34.02 -8.67 -40.58
N GLN A 191 35.20 -8.24 -40.14
CA GLN A 191 35.36 -7.22 -39.08
C GLN A 191 34.66 -5.89 -39.43
N ALA A 192 34.74 -5.47 -40.69
CA ALA A 192 34.09 -4.23 -41.14
C ALA A 192 32.56 -4.29 -41.02
N THR A 193 31.97 -5.46 -41.27
CA THR A 193 30.51 -5.68 -41.10
C THR A 193 30.12 -5.71 -39.62
N ALA A 194 30.96 -6.31 -38.77
CA ALA A 194 30.76 -6.31 -37.33
C ALA A 194 30.83 -4.88 -36.74
N ASP A 195 31.77 -4.05 -37.18
CA ASP A 195 31.89 -2.67 -36.69
C ASP A 195 30.69 -1.80 -37.13
N ALA A 196 30.19 -2.00 -38.36
CA ALA A 196 28.97 -1.36 -38.85
C ALA A 196 27.74 -1.80 -38.04
N ALA A 197 27.62 -3.10 -37.76
CA ALA A 197 26.57 -3.66 -36.90
C ALA A 197 26.63 -3.11 -35.49
N LEU A 198 27.82 -3.06 -34.87
CA LEU A 198 28.05 -2.53 -33.52
C LEU A 198 27.52 -1.10 -33.39
N LYS A 199 27.79 -0.25 -34.39
CA LYS A 199 27.33 1.16 -34.39
C LYS A 199 25.81 1.27 -34.45
N GLN A 200 25.13 0.37 -35.15
CA GLN A 200 23.67 0.38 -35.25
C GLN A 200 23.02 -0.25 -34.02
N LEU A 201 23.55 -1.37 -33.53
CA LEU A 201 23.06 -2.07 -32.35
C LEU A 201 23.22 -1.24 -31.08
N SER A 202 24.35 -0.54 -30.91
CA SER A 202 24.57 0.36 -29.76
C SER A 202 23.64 1.59 -29.76
N ARG A 203 23.15 2.01 -30.94
CA ARG A 203 22.17 3.10 -31.06
C ARG A 203 20.74 2.62 -30.88
N GLY A 204 20.41 1.45 -31.41
CA GLY A 204 19.05 0.89 -31.38
C GLY A 204 18.72 0.18 -30.07
N ILE A 205 19.69 -0.50 -29.46
CA ILE A 205 19.54 -1.33 -28.25
C ILE A 205 20.56 -0.87 -27.22
N GLY A 206 20.29 0.30 -26.61
CA GLY A 206 21.15 0.89 -25.58
C GLY A 206 21.21 0.12 -24.26
N GLU A 207 20.37 -0.91 -24.11
CA GLU A 207 20.30 -1.76 -22.91
C GLU A 207 21.42 -2.81 -22.85
N LEU A 208 21.95 -3.21 -24.02
CA LEU A 208 23.02 -4.21 -24.13
C LEU A 208 24.38 -3.53 -24.34
N GLN A 209 25.35 -3.95 -23.53
CA GLN A 209 26.76 -3.64 -23.77
C GLN A 209 27.34 -4.67 -24.73
N TRP A 210 27.69 -4.22 -25.92
CA TRP A 210 28.25 -5.05 -26.98
C TRP A 210 29.77 -5.09 -26.90
N ALA A 211 30.33 -6.30 -26.97
CA ALA A 211 31.77 -6.55 -27.05
C ALA A 211 32.09 -7.42 -28.25
N THR A 212 33.15 -7.09 -28.98
CA THR A 212 33.64 -7.91 -30.09
C THR A 212 34.54 -9.01 -29.55
N GLN A 213 34.29 -10.25 -29.93
CA GLN A 213 35.09 -11.43 -29.60
C GLN A 213 35.39 -12.23 -30.86
N THR A 214 36.54 -12.87 -30.93
CA THR A 214 36.87 -13.79 -32.03
C THR A 214 36.29 -15.16 -31.71
N GLY A 215 35.42 -15.67 -32.59
CA GLY A 215 34.83 -17.00 -32.47
C GLY A 215 35.87 -18.10 -32.71
N THR A 216 35.56 -19.32 -32.25
CA THR A 216 36.42 -20.51 -32.38
C THR A 216 36.75 -20.89 -33.83
N ASP A 217 35.90 -20.47 -34.79
CA ASP A 217 36.03 -20.77 -36.22
C ASP A 217 36.70 -19.64 -37.02
N GLY A 218 37.24 -18.61 -36.35
CA GLY A 218 37.83 -17.42 -36.99
C GLY A 218 36.81 -16.34 -37.42
N SER A 219 35.52 -16.56 -37.20
CA SER A 219 34.44 -15.57 -37.40
C SER A 219 34.48 -14.46 -36.33
N VAL A 220 34.07 -13.25 -36.67
CA VAL A 220 33.94 -12.15 -35.69
C VAL A 220 32.57 -12.25 -35.01
N GLN A 221 32.55 -12.32 -33.69
CA GLN A 221 31.31 -12.39 -32.89
C GLN A 221 31.09 -11.09 -32.13
N LEU A 222 29.86 -10.58 -32.15
CA LEU A 222 29.41 -9.52 -31.24
C LEU A 222 28.62 -10.17 -30.11
N VAL A 223 29.05 -9.93 -28.87
CA VAL A 223 28.41 -10.44 -27.67
C VAL A 223 27.79 -9.27 -26.90
N GLY A 224 26.46 -9.23 -26.86
CA GLY A 224 25.68 -8.30 -26.08
C GLY A 224 25.41 -8.87 -24.68
N THR A 225 25.77 -8.12 -23.64
CA THR A 225 25.50 -8.46 -22.23
C THR A 225 24.78 -7.31 -21.52
N PHE A 226 23.89 -7.61 -20.58
CA PHE A 226 23.32 -6.55 -19.76
C PHE A 226 24.34 -5.99 -18.78
N THR A 227 24.35 -4.66 -18.62
CA THR A 227 25.06 -4.03 -17.50
C THR A 227 24.33 -4.33 -16.18
N PRO A 228 25.02 -4.33 -15.03
CA PRO A 228 24.37 -4.54 -13.73
C PRO A 228 23.24 -3.55 -13.43
N ALA A 229 23.32 -2.33 -13.96
CA ALA A 229 22.27 -1.33 -13.83
C ALA A 229 21.00 -1.73 -14.61
N VAL A 230 21.15 -2.17 -15.86
CA VAL A 230 20.03 -2.63 -16.69
C VAL A 230 19.40 -3.89 -16.11
N GLN A 231 20.22 -4.84 -15.61
CA GLN A 231 19.69 -6.04 -14.94
C GLN A 231 18.74 -5.68 -13.78
N ARG A 232 19.13 -4.73 -12.92
CA ARG A 232 18.26 -4.26 -11.82
C ARG A 232 16.99 -3.60 -12.35
N THR A 233 17.09 -2.75 -13.37
CA THR A 233 15.92 -2.11 -13.98
C THR A 233 14.94 -3.15 -14.54
N VAL A 234 15.42 -4.19 -15.21
CA VAL A 234 14.59 -5.28 -15.75
C VAL A 234 13.94 -6.09 -14.62
N GLN A 235 14.70 -6.41 -13.56
CA GLN A 235 14.18 -7.11 -12.38
C GLN A 235 13.10 -6.28 -11.66
N ASP A 236 13.34 -4.99 -11.42
CA ASP A 236 12.39 -4.09 -10.80
C ASP A 236 11.12 -3.91 -11.65
N ALA A 237 11.27 -3.85 -12.98
CA ALA A 237 10.13 -3.77 -13.90
C ALA A 237 9.31 -5.07 -13.89
N ALA A 238 9.97 -6.23 -13.91
CA ALA A 238 9.31 -7.53 -13.83
C ALA A 238 8.53 -7.69 -12.51
N LEU A 239 9.12 -7.25 -11.40
CA LEU A 239 8.48 -7.30 -10.09
C LEU A 239 7.25 -6.39 -10.03
N LYS A 240 7.36 -5.12 -10.47
CA LYS A 240 6.23 -4.18 -10.53
C LYS A 240 5.09 -4.68 -11.40
N GLN A 241 5.42 -5.28 -12.54
CA GLN A 241 4.41 -5.85 -13.43
C GLN A 241 3.71 -7.05 -12.79
N ASN A 242 4.44 -7.98 -12.17
CA ASN A 242 3.85 -9.10 -11.44
C ASN A 242 2.98 -8.60 -10.25
N ILE A 243 3.39 -7.57 -9.51
CA ILE A 243 2.57 -6.95 -8.46
C ILE A 243 1.25 -6.41 -9.02
N THR A 244 1.30 -5.74 -10.18
CA THR A 244 0.11 -5.20 -10.85
C THR A 244 -0.81 -6.33 -11.31
N THR A 245 -0.26 -7.41 -11.85
CA THR A 245 -1.04 -8.60 -12.25
C THR A 245 -1.67 -9.28 -11.03
N LEU A 246 -0.94 -9.41 -9.92
CA LEU A 246 -1.49 -9.95 -8.67
C LEU A 246 -2.62 -9.08 -8.13
N HIS A 247 -2.51 -7.76 -8.21
CA HIS A 247 -3.58 -6.85 -7.79
C HIS A 247 -4.90 -7.13 -8.51
N ASN A 248 -4.85 -7.36 -9.82
CA ASN A 248 -6.05 -7.65 -10.60
C ASN A 248 -6.62 -9.04 -10.26
N ARG A 249 -5.78 -10.06 -10.19
CA ARG A 249 -6.20 -11.43 -9.84
C ARG A 249 -6.82 -11.51 -8.46
N VAL A 250 -6.26 -10.77 -7.52
CA VAL A 250 -6.78 -10.77 -6.16
C VAL A 250 -8.10 -10.02 -6.06
N ASN A 251 -8.34 -9.00 -6.89
CA ASN A 251 -9.65 -8.35 -6.97
C ASN A 251 -10.75 -9.34 -7.42
N GLU A 252 -10.43 -10.33 -8.26
CA GLU A 252 -11.38 -11.38 -8.69
C GLU A 252 -11.83 -12.27 -7.51
N LEU A 253 -11.00 -12.42 -6.48
CA LEU A 253 -11.35 -13.12 -5.25
C LEU A 253 -12.43 -12.38 -4.43
N GLY A 254 -12.77 -11.14 -4.81
CA GLY A 254 -13.75 -10.32 -4.10
C GLY A 254 -13.23 -9.82 -2.75
N VAL A 255 -11.91 -9.84 -2.54
CA VAL A 255 -11.26 -9.34 -1.33
C VAL A 255 -11.34 -7.82 -1.33
N ALA A 256 -11.90 -7.25 -0.28
CA ALA A 256 -12.17 -5.82 -0.23
C ALA A 256 -10.89 -4.96 -0.26
N GLU A 257 -9.77 -5.45 0.26
CA GLU A 257 -8.50 -4.71 0.34
C GLU A 257 -7.29 -5.65 0.48
N PRO A 258 -6.68 -6.12 -0.61
CA PRO A 258 -5.49 -6.96 -0.53
C PRO A 258 -4.22 -6.14 -0.30
N VAL A 259 -3.33 -6.64 0.56
CA VAL A 259 -2.02 -6.02 0.76
C VAL A 259 -0.99 -6.76 -0.08
N ILE A 260 -0.57 -6.13 -1.18
CA ILE A 260 0.46 -6.68 -2.07
C ILE A 260 1.68 -5.76 -1.99
N GLN A 261 2.78 -6.28 -1.45
CA GLN A 261 3.98 -5.50 -1.21
C GLN A 261 5.23 -6.26 -1.67
N GLN A 262 6.19 -5.51 -2.21
CA GLN A 262 7.51 -6.04 -2.48
C GLN A 262 8.25 -6.33 -1.17
N GLN A 263 8.83 -7.53 -1.05
CA GLN A 263 9.74 -7.90 0.03
C GLN A 263 11.11 -8.25 -0.55
N GLY A 264 12.10 -7.38 -0.34
CA GLY A 264 13.43 -7.56 -0.93
C GLY A 264 13.44 -7.32 -2.44
N SER A 265 14.40 -7.93 -3.15
CA SER A 265 14.57 -7.72 -4.60
C SER A 265 13.74 -8.66 -5.47
N ASP A 266 13.37 -9.83 -4.96
CA ASP A 266 12.80 -10.93 -5.76
C ASP A 266 11.50 -11.52 -5.19
N ARG A 267 10.96 -10.97 -4.10
CA ARG A 267 9.76 -11.53 -3.45
C ARG A 267 8.62 -10.54 -3.35
N ILE A 268 7.42 -11.10 -3.33
CA ILE A 268 6.15 -10.37 -3.18
C ILE A 268 5.38 -11.01 -2.02
N VAL A 269 5.02 -10.19 -1.03
CA VAL A 269 4.07 -10.56 0.03
C VAL A 269 2.67 -10.25 -0.46
N VAL A 270 1.77 -11.21 -0.33
CA VAL A 270 0.34 -11.07 -0.62
C VAL A 270 -0.45 -11.47 0.62
N GLU A 271 -1.14 -10.52 1.23
CA GLU A 271 -2.06 -10.77 2.34
C GLU A 271 -3.49 -10.55 1.86
N LEU A 272 -4.34 -11.55 2.11
CA LEU A 272 -5.75 -11.53 1.74
C LEU A 272 -6.62 -11.66 2.99
N PRO A 273 -6.95 -10.53 3.65
CA PRO A 273 -7.83 -10.55 4.82
C PRO A 273 -9.23 -11.06 4.47
N GLY A 274 -9.81 -11.86 5.35
CA GLY A 274 -11.17 -12.40 5.21
C GLY A 274 -11.31 -13.60 4.28
N VAL A 275 -10.26 -14.00 3.55
CA VAL A 275 -10.31 -15.16 2.65
C VAL A 275 -10.23 -16.46 3.44
N GLN A 276 -11.30 -17.26 3.40
CA GLN A 276 -11.37 -18.52 4.15
C GLN A 276 -10.84 -19.73 3.36
N ASP A 277 -10.85 -19.68 2.03
CA ASP A 277 -10.46 -20.78 1.16
C ASP A 277 -9.07 -20.53 0.55
N THR A 278 -8.05 -21.12 1.17
CA THR A 278 -6.64 -20.96 0.78
C THR A 278 -6.35 -21.60 -0.57
N ALA A 279 -6.98 -22.75 -0.85
CA ALA A 279 -6.79 -23.48 -2.09
C ALA A 279 -7.33 -22.69 -3.28
N LYS A 280 -8.52 -22.07 -3.13
CA LYS A 280 -9.09 -21.19 -4.15
C LYS A 280 -8.26 -19.93 -4.37
N ALA A 281 -7.71 -19.34 -3.31
CA ALA A 281 -6.82 -18.19 -3.40
C ALA A 281 -5.51 -18.53 -4.13
N LYS A 282 -4.87 -19.64 -3.74
CA LYS A 282 -3.66 -20.16 -4.37
C LYS A 282 -3.88 -20.46 -5.85
N ASP A 283 -5.01 -21.07 -6.16
CA ASP A 283 -5.39 -21.36 -7.53
C ASP A 283 -5.51 -20.08 -8.37
N ILE A 284 -6.17 -19.04 -7.87
CA ILE A 284 -6.32 -17.78 -8.60
C ILE A 284 -4.98 -17.04 -8.76
N ILE A 285 -4.17 -16.99 -7.70
CA ILE A 285 -2.85 -16.34 -7.73
C ILE A 285 -1.87 -17.08 -8.66
N GLY A 286 -1.87 -18.42 -8.58
CA GLY A 286 -0.94 -19.29 -9.32
C GLY A 286 -1.35 -19.55 -10.78
N ARG A 287 -2.54 -19.14 -11.21
CA ARG A 287 -2.99 -19.29 -12.62
C ARG A 287 -1.99 -18.62 -13.57
N THR A 288 -1.48 -19.35 -14.54
CA THR A 288 -0.88 -18.73 -15.72
C THR A 288 -1.99 -18.53 -16.74
N ALA A 289 -2.36 -17.27 -16.98
CA ALA A 289 -3.19 -16.95 -18.13
C ALA A 289 -2.28 -16.88 -19.36
N THR A 290 -2.73 -17.43 -20.48
CA THR A 290 -2.05 -17.30 -21.77
C THR A 290 -2.99 -16.67 -22.77
N LEU A 291 -2.58 -15.56 -23.35
CA LEU A 291 -3.35 -14.90 -24.40
C LEU A 291 -2.96 -15.48 -25.77
N GLU A 292 -3.94 -15.68 -26.66
CA GLU A 292 -3.74 -16.11 -28.03
C GLU A 292 -4.55 -15.26 -29.01
N ALA A 293 -3.94 -14.86 -30.11
CA ALA A 293 -4.64 -14.24 -31.22
C ALA A 293 -4.98 -15.30 -32.28
N ARG A 294 -6.25 -15.39 -32.66
CA ARG A 294 -6.75 -16.36 -33.65
C ARG A 294 -7.66 -15.66 -34.66
N LEU A 295 -7.74 -16.19 -35.88
CA LEU A 295 -8.74 -15.73 -36.85
C LEU A 295 -10.12 -16.28 -36.45
N ALA A 296 -11.16 -15.47 -36.58
CA ALA A 296 -12.53 -15.92 -36.46
C ALA A 296 -13.04 -16.46 -37.81
N ASP A 297 -14.03 -17.36 -37.77
CA ASP A 297 -14.72 -17.81 -38.99
C ASP A 297 -15.41 -16.60 -39.66
N PRO A 298 -15.10 -16.28 -40.92
CA PRO A 298 -15.67 -15.12 -41.62
C PRO A 298 -17.12 -15.32 -42.09
N VAL A 299 -17.61 -16.56 -42.16
CA VAL A 299 -18.96 -16.91 -42.62
C VAL A 299 -19.91 -17.03 -41.43
N ASN A 300 -19.47 -17.72 -40.37
CA ASN A 300 -20.28 -17.94 -39.17
C ASN A 300 -19.51 -17.62 -37.89
N THR A 301 -19.16 -16.34 -37.70
CA THR A 301 -18.41 -15.91 -36.49
C THR A 301 -19.16 -16.25 -35.20
N HIS A 302 -20.50 -16.14 -35.20
CA HIS A 302 -21.38 -16.41 -34.06
C HIS A 302 -22.41 -17.49 -34.44
N PRO A 303 -22.09 -18.78 -34.27
CA PRO A 303 -23.01 -19.86 -34.63
C PRO A 303 -24.22 -19.92 -33.70
N GLN A 304 -25.31 -20.55 -34.16
CA GLN A 304 -26.44 -20.83 -33.29
C GLN A 304 -26.12 -22.03 -32.36
N PRO A 305 -26.72 -22.09 -31.16
CA PRO A 305 -26.52 -23.23 -30.26
C PRO A 305 -26.92 -24.55 -30.94
N GLY A 306 -25.94 -25.44 -31.16
CA GLY A 306 -26.14 -26.75 -31.78
C GLY A 306 -25.63 -26.89 -33.22
N ASP A 307 -25.12 -25.81 -33.84
CA ASP A 307 -24.47 -25.90 -35.15
C ASP A 307 -23.19 -26.77 -35.08
N PRO A 308 -22.95 -27.64 -36.08
CA PRO A 308 -21.73 -28.45 -36.12
C PRO A 308 -20.50 -27.57 -36.37
N VAL A 309 -19.46 -27.77 -35.57
CA VAL A 309 -18.18 -27.04 -35.69
C VAL A 309 -17.44 -27.52 -36.95
N PRO A 310 -17.09 -26.62 -37.90
CA PRO A 310 -16.34 -27.00 -39.09
C PRO A 310 -14.96 -27.60 -38.77
N PRO A 311 -14.44 -28.52 -39.60
CA PRO A 311 -13.09 -29.05 -39.42
C PRO A 311 -12.03 -27.94 -39.52
N GLY A 312 -11.28 -27.74 -38.43
CA GLY A 312 -10.25 -26.70 -38.35
C GLY A 312 -10.62 -25.52 -37.46
N ASP A 313 -11.90 -25.44 -37.06
CA ASP A 313 -12.39 -24.45 -36.11
C ASP A 313 -12.58 -25.06 -34.72
N GLU A 314 -12.65 -24.17 -33.74
CA GLU A 314 -12.87 -24.45 -32.34
C GLU A 314 -13.84 -23.41 -31.79
N LEU A 315 -14.80 -23.88 -31.00
CA LEU A 315 -15.85 -23.05 -30.44
C LEU A 315 -15.38 -22.47 -29.11
N PHE A 316 -15.44 -21.15 -29.00
CA PHE A 316 -15.18 -20.42 -27.75
C PHE A 316 -16.41 -19.60 -27.37
N THR A 317 -16.38 -19.02 -26.17
CA THR A 317 -17.44 -18.14 -25.68
C THR A 317 -16.91 -16.74 -25.43
N GLN A 318 -17.74 -15.74 -25.70
CA GLN A 318 -17.51 -14.33 -25.37
C GLN A 318 -18.62 -13.84 -24.42
N GLY A 319 -18.23 -13.23 -23.31
CA GLY A 319 -19.17 -12.60 -22.38
C GLY A 319 -20.14 -13.58 -21.75
N ASN A 320 -21.43 -13.24 -21.81
CA ASN A 320 -22.54 -14.07 -21.34
C ASN A 320 -22.79 -15.28 -22.26
N GLN A 321 -21.74 -16.08 -22.53
CA GLN A 321 -21.75 -17.30 -23.33
C GLN A 321 -22.15 -17.13 -24.81
N THR A 322 -21.84 -15.98 -25.41
CA THR A 322 -22.03 -15.83 -26.87
C THR A 322 -21.03 -16.75 -27.58
N PRO A 323 -21.46 -17.74 -28.37
CA PRO A 323 -20.54 -18.60 -29.07
C PRO A 323 -19.76 -17.82 -30.14
N VAL A 324 -18.47 -18.13 -30.27
CA VAL A 324 -17.57 -17.57 -31.27
C VAL A 324 -16.76 -18.70 -31.90
N LEU A 325 -16.82 -18.84 -33.22
CA LEU A 325 -16.00 -19.82 -33.95
C LEU A 325 -14.65 -19.21 -34.32
N LEU A 326 -13.59 -19.84 -33.84
CA LEU A 326 -12.22 -19.43 -34.11
C LEU A 326 -11.44 -20.56 -34.78
N ARG A 327 -10.57 -20.21 -35.73
CA ARG A 327 -9.64 -21.14 -36.33
C ARG A 327 -8.65 -21.63 -35.29
N LYS A 328 -8.27 -22.91 -35.34
CA LYS A 328 -7.27 -23.52 -34.46
C LYS A 328 -5.86 -22.92 -34.62
N GLN A 329 -5.59 -22.26 -35.74
CA GLN A 329 -4.29 -21.66 -36.00
C GLN A 329 -4.07 -20.40 -35.16
N ILE A 330 -3.03 -20.44 -34.32
CA ILE A 330 -2.58 -19.31 -33.50
C ILE A 330 -1.72 -18.39 -34.37
N ILE A 331 -2.03 -17.09 -34.36
CA ILE A 331 -1.27 -16.05 -35.06
C ILE A 331 -0.07 -15.64 -34.19
N PHE A 332 -0.34 -15.28 -32.95
CA PHE A 332 0.67 -14.95 -31.94
C PHE A 332 0.11 -15.17 -30.53
N THR A 333 1.00 -15.24 -29.56
CA THR A 333 0.72 -15.42 -28.13
C THR A 333 1.03 -14.15 -27.34
N GLY A 334 0.43 -14.00 -26.15
CA GLY A 334 0.54 -12.79 -25.31
C GLY A 334 1.94 -12.46 -24.82
N ASP A 335 2.86 -13.43 -24.79
CA ASP A 335 4.29 -13.21 -24.52
C ASP A 335 4.96 -12.28 -25.53
N ARG A 336 4.36 -12.13 -26.72
CA ARG A 336 4.80 -11.23 -27.79
C ARG A 336 4.26 -9.81 -27.67
N ILE A 337 3.39 -9.54 -26.69
CA ILE A 337 2.89 -8.19 -26.41
C ILE A 337 3.91 -7.48 -25.52
N ILE A 338 4.53 -6.43 -26.05
CA ILE A 338 5.43 -5.56 -25.27
C ILE A 338 4.63 -4.55 -24.46
N ASP A 339 3.60 -3.96 -25.07
CA ASP A 339 2.76 -2.96 -24.43
C ASP A 339 1.31 -3.01 -24.96
N ALA A 340 0.37 -2.67 -24.09
CA ALA A 340 -1.04 -2.51 -24.41
C ALA A 340 -1.58 -1.34 -23.58
N SER A 341 -1.98 -0.25 -24.24
CA SER A 341 -2.43 0.98 -23.58
C SER A 341 -3.76 1.47 -24.15
N ALA A 342 -4.61 2.02 -23.28
CA ALA A 342 -5.83 2.67 -23.72
C ALA A 342 -5.52 4.04 -24.34
N GLY A 343 -6.23 4.37 -25.41
CA GLY A 343 -6.10 5.62 -26.14
C GLY A 343 -7.41 5.98 -26.83
N PHE A 344 -7.31 6.91 -27.76
CA PHE A 344 -8.41 7.32 -28.62
C PHE A 344 -7.98 7.18 -30.08
N ASP A 345 -8.90 6.74 -30.94
CA ASP A 345 -8.70 6.71 -32.38
C ASP A 345 -8.78 8.12 -33.00
N GLU A 346 -8.53 8.24 -34.30
CA GLU A 346 -8.59 9.50 -35.05
C GLU A 346 -9.98 10.16 -35.02
N HIS A 347 -11.02 9.40 -34.67
CA HIS A 347 -12.40 9.86 -34.53
C HIS A 347 -12.80 10.10 -33.07
N GLN A 348 -11.83 10.19 -32.15
CA GLN A 348 -12.03 10.37 -30.71
C GLN A 348 -12.85 9.27 -30.03
N ARG A 349 -12.88 8.07 -30.60
CA ARG A 349 -13.49 6.89 -29.97
C ARG A 349 -12.45 6.13 -29.16
N PRO A 350 -12.81 5.57 -28.00
CA PRO A 350 -11.90 4.75 -27.20
C PRO A 350 -11.30 3.59 -28.00
N SER A 351 -9.99 3.42 -27.90
CA SER A 351 -9.23 2.36 -28.58
C SER A 351 -8.16 1.77 -27.66
N VAL A 352 -7.66 0.59 -28.01
CA VAL A 352 -6.51 -0.03 -27.34
C VAL A 352 -5.35 -0.12 -28.31
N ASN A 353 -4.26 0.57 -27.99
CA ASN A 353 -3.01 0.53 -28.74
C ASN A 353 -2.19 -0.67 -28.27
N ILE A 354 -1.80 -1.53 -29.21
CA ILE A 354 -0.98 -2.72 -28.96
C ILE A 354 0.37 -2.55 -29.66
N ARG A 355 1.44 -2.87 -28.93
CA ARG A 355 2.79 -3.00 -29.46
C ARG A 355 3.28 -4.42 -29.24
N LEU A 356 3.61 -5.09 -30.35
CA LEU A 356 4.22 -6.41 -30.37
C LEU A 356 5.74 -6.32 -30.48
N ASP A 357 6.41 -7.43 -30.16
CA ASP A 357 7.79 -7.65 -30.54
C ASP A 357 7.92 -7.85 -32.06
N SER A 358 9.15 -7.79 -32.54
CA SER A 358 9.44 -7.94 -33.97
C SER A 358 9.00 -9.30 -34.56
N ALA A 359 8.94 -10.37 -33.75
CA ALA A 359 8.46 -11.67 -34.20
C ALA A 359 6.93 -11.70 -34.37
N GLY A 360 6.19 -11.22 -33.36
CA GLY A 360 4.74 -11.09 -33.37
C GLY A 360 4.26 -10.13 -34.46
N GLY A 361 4.93 -8.99 -34.64
CA GLY A 361 4.63 -8.05 -35.72
C GLY A 361 4.77 -8.66 -37.11
N ARG A 362 5.74 -9.55 -37.34
CA ARG A 362 5.87 -10.29 -38.62
C ARG A 362 4.74 -11.31 -38.83
N ALA A 363 4.40 -12.08 -37.80
CA ALA A 363 3.35 -13.08 -37.86
C ALA A 363 1.98 -12.43 -38.14
N VAL A 364 1.69 -11.33 -37.44
CA VAL A 364 0.47 -10.54 -37.67
C VAL A 364 0.47 -9.90 -39.05
N ARG A 365 1.59 -9.39 -39.54
CA ARG A 365 1.70 -8.79 -40.88
C ARG A 365 1.41 -9.79 -42.00
N SER A 366 1.99 -10.98 -41.94
CA SER A 366 1.73 -12.01 -42.96
C SER A 366 0.28 -12.47 -42.95
N VAL A 367 -0.30 -12.69 -41.76
CA VAL A 367 -1.69 -13.15 -41.64
C VAL A 367 -2.68 -12.03 -42.03
N SER A 368 -2.46 -10.79 -41.60
CA SER A 368 -3.38 -9.68 -41.88
C SER A 368 -3.44 -9.32 -43.36
N ARG A 369 -2.31 -9.41 -44.10
CA ARG A 369 -2.26 -9.14 -45.54
C ARG A 369 -3.26 -9.99 -46.34
N ASP A 370 -3.36 -11.28 -46.01
CA ASP A 370 -4.22 -12.24 -46.73
C ASP A 370 -5.64 -12.32 -46.16
N ASN A 371 -5.93 -11.61 -45.06
CA ASN A 371 -7.17 -11.71 -44.30
C ASN A 371 -7.82 -10.34 -44.00
N ILE A 372 -7.57 -9.33 -44.84
CA ILE A 372 -8.26 -8.04 -44.77
C ILE A 372 -9.77 -8.25 -44.91
N GLY A 373 -10.55 -7.59 -44.06
CA GLY A 373 -12.01 -7.71 -43.98
C GLY A 373 -12.51 -8.92 -43.18
N LYS A 374 -11.62 -9.79 -42.69
CA LYS A 374 -12.00 -10.94 -41.85
C LYS A 374 -11.86 -10.61 -40.36
N PRO A 375 -12.67 -11.23 -39.49
CA PRO A 375 -12.58 -11.04 -38.05
C PRO A 375 -11.38 -11.78 -37.44
N MET A 376 -10.77 -11.16 -36.43
CA MET A 376 -9.70 -11.67 -35.59
C MET A 376 -10.13 -11.54 -34.14
N ALA A 377 -9.83 -12.54 -33.33
CA ALA A 377 -10.17 -12.57 -31.91
C ALA A 377 -8.94 -12.71 -31.04
N MET A 378 -9.01 -12.10 -29.86
CA MET A 378 -8.07 -12.32 -28.77
C MET A 378 -8.73 -13.24 -27.74
N VAL A 379 -8.10 -14.37 -27.45
CA VAL A 379 -8.59 -15.40 -26.53
C VAL A 379 -7.68 -15.44 -25.32
N LEU A 380 -8.27 -15.34 -24.13
CA LEU A 380 -7.60 -15.58 -22.86
C LEU A 380 -7.81 -17.04 -22.46
N PHE A 381 -6.73 -17.80 -22.34
CA PHE A 381 -6.79 -19.15 -21.81
C PHE A 381 -6.45 -19.15 -20.33
N GLU A 382 -7.37 -19.70 -19.53
CA GLU A 382 -7.18 -19.99 -18.12
C GLU A 382 -7.51 -21.46 -17.86
N LYS A 383 -6.56 -22.22 -17.29
CA LYS A 383 -6.71 -23.68 -17.06
C LYS A 383 -7.10 -24.48 -18.31
N GLY A 384 -6.64 -24.05 -19.48
CA GLY A 384 -6.98 -24.69 -20.76
C GLY A 384 -8.39 -24.39 -21.27
N LYS A 385 -9.15 -23.52 -20.60
CA LYS A 385 -10.42 -22.99 -21.12
C LYS A 385 -10.17 -21.62 -21.75
N GLY A 386 -10.57 -21.45 -23.00
CA GLY A 386 -10.44 -20.19 -23.73
C GLY A 386 -11.70 -19.34 -23.60
N GLU A 387 -11.52 -18.06 -23.29
CA GLU A 387 -12.57 -17.05 -23.32
C GLU A 387 -12.17 -15.92 -24.27
N VAL A 388 -13.09 -15.54 -25.16
CA VAL A 388 -12.81 -14.48 -26.14
C VAL A 388 -12.97 -13.13 -25.47
N LEU A 389 -11.88 -12.35 -25.42
CA LEU A 389 -11.89 -11.00 -24.87
C LEU A 389 -12.53 -10.00 -25.85
N THR A 390 -12.14 -10.09 -27.11
CA THR A 390 -12.59 -9.18 -28.16
C THR A 390 -12.52 -9.84 -29.53
N VAL A 391 -13.45 -9.47 -30.40
CA VAL A 391 -13.49 -9.84 -31.81
C VAL A 391 -13.50 -8.54 -32.60
N ALA A 392 -12.52 -8.34 -33.48
CA ALA A 392 -12.35 -7.14 -34.28
C ALA A 392 -12.06 -7.51 -35.74
N THR A 393 -12.54 -6.69 -36.68
CA THR A 393 -12.27 -6.91 -38.11
C THR A 393 -10.93 -6.31 -38.51
N ILE A 394 -10.13 -7.06 -39.26
CA ILE A 394 -8.86 -6.57 -39.81
C ILE A 394 -9.16 -5.56 -40.94
N GLN A 395 -8.79 -4.30 -40.74
CA GLN A 395 -9.08 -3.22 -41.72
C GLN A 395 -7.91 -2.94 -42.68
N SER A 396 -6.68 -3.26 -42.28
CA SER A 396 -5.47 -2.99 -43.04
C SER A 396 -4.38 -4.02 -42.71
N GLU A 397 -3.28 -4.00 -43.46
CA GLU A 397 -2.08 -4.78 -43.12
C GLU A 397 -1.51 -4.29 -41.79
N LEU A 398 -1.52 -5.15 -40.78
CA LEU A 398 -1.14 -4.83 -39.40
C LEU A 398 0.36 -5.05 -39.20
N GLY A 399 1.02 -4.13 -38.51
CA GLY A 399 2.45 -4.22 -38.20
C GLY A 399 2.75 -4.75 -36.80
N ASP A 400 3.91 -4.34 -36.28
CA ASP A 400 4.28 -4.43 -34.86
C ASP A 400 3.39 -3.55 -33.98
N ARG A 401 2.84 -2.46 -34.54
CA ARG A 401 1.90 -1.57 -33.87
C ARG A 401 0.55 -1.60 -34.56
N PHE A 402 -0.51 -1.81 -33.80
CA PHE A 402 -1.88 -1.72 -34.27
C PHE A 402 -2.82 -1.32 -33.14
N GLN A 403 -4.05 -0.95 -33.50
CA GLN A 403 -5.07 -0.52 -32.56
C GLN A 403 -6.32 -1.38 -32.67
N ILE A 404 -6.92 -1.71 -31.54
CA ILE A 404 -8.25 -2.34 -31.45
C ILE A 404 -9.26 -1.21 -31.20
N THR A 405 -10.08 -0.91 -32.21
CA THR A 405 -11.11 0.15 -32.16
C THR A 405 -12.47 -0.42 -31.78
N GLY A 406 -13.45 0.46 -31.54
CA GLY A 406 -14.85 0.07 -31.29
C GLY A 406 -15.18 -0.23 -29.82
N GLN A 407 -14.37 0.22 -28.88
CA GLN A 407 -14.70 0.11 -27.44
C GLN A 407 -15.78 1.12 -27.07
N ALA A 408 -16.81 0.65 -26.35
CA ALA A 408 -17.98 1.46 -26.01
C ALA A 408 -17.67 2.59 -25.02
N THR A 409 -16.69 2.40 -24.12
CA THR A 409 -16.31 3.37 -23.09
C THR A 409 -14.80 3.47 -22.94
N PRO A 410 -14.26 4.64 -22.53
CA PRO A 410 -12.85 4.79 -22.19
C PRO A 410 -12.39 3.80 -21.11
N GLN A 411 -13.26 3.53 -20.13
CA GLN A 411 -13.00 2.55 -19.08
C GLN A 411 -12.87 1.14 -19.66
N GLY A 412 -13.77 0.72 -20.56
CA GLY A 412 -13.68 -0.59 -21.20
C GLY A 412 -12.40 -0.78 -22.01
N ALA A 413 -11.90 0.28 -22.65
CA ALA A 413 -10.59 0.25 -23.31
C ALA A 413 -9.43 0.11 -22.31
N ALA A 414 -9.49 0.78 -21.16
CA ALA A 414 -8.50 0.62 -20.09
C ALA A 414 -8.50 -0.79 -19.50
N ASP A 415 -9.68 -1.36 -19.24
CA ASP A 415 -9.84 -2.72 -18.73
C ASP A 415 -9.31 -3.75 -19.74
N LEU A 416 -9.65 -3.61 -21.03
CA LEU A 416 -9.13 -4.50 -22.08
C LEU A 416 -7.61 -4.37 -22.23
N ALA A 417 -7.07 -3.14 -22.23
CA ALA A 417 -5.62 -2.92 -22.28
C ALA A 417 -4.90 -3.58 -21.09
N LEU A 418 -5.51 -3.51 -19.91
CA LEU A 418 -5.01 -4.16 -18.71
C LEU A 418 -5.03 -5.69 -18.84
N LEU A 419 -6.13 -6.29 -19.31
CA LEU A 419 -6.24 -7.74 -19.52
C LEU A 419 -5.23 -8.24 -20.56
N LEU A 420 -5.04 -7.51 -21.65
CA LEU A 420 -4.05 -7.85 -22.67
C LEU A 420 -2.62 -7.78 -22.13
N ARG A 421 -2.34 -6.86 -21.20
CA ARG A 421 -1.04 -6.73 -20.52
C ARG A 421 -0.85 -7.77 -19.41
N ALA A 422 -1.93 -8.12 -18.71
CA ALA A 422 -1.97 -9.09 -17.63
C ALA A 422 -2.01 -10.54 -18.12
N GLY A 423 -2.38 -10.76 -19.39
CA GLY A 423 -2.51 -12.06 -20.04
C GLY A 423 -1.21 -12.86 -20.19
N SER A 424 -0.08 -12.36 -19.70
CA SER A 424 1.07 -13.19 -19.33
C SER A 424 1.83 -12.56 -18.14
N LEU A 425 2.27 -13.38 -17.18
CA LEU A 425 3.18 -12.93 -16.13
C LEU A 425 4.51 -12.46 -16.74
N ALA A 426 5.14 -11.44 -16.15
CA ALA A 426 6.46 -10.99 -16.60
C ALA A 426 7.49 -12.12 -16.42
N ALA A 427 7.40 -12.82 -15.29
CA ALA A 427 8.10 -14.06 -15.02
C ALA A 427 7.25 -14.98 -14.13
N PRO A 428 7.47 -16.32 -14.20
CA PRO A 428 6.86 -17.27 -13.27
C PRO A 428 7.13 -16.91 -11.81
N MET A 429 6.24 -17.33 -10.93
CA MET A 429 6.39 -17.14 -9.48
C MET A 429 6.02 -18.40 -8.72
N ASP A 430 6.78 -18.67 -7.67
CA ASP A 430 6.58 -19.82 -6.80
C ASP A 430 6.20 -19.36 -5.40
N ILE A 431 5.27 -20.07 -4.76
CA ILE A 431 4.90 -19.81 -3.35
C ILE A 431 5.94 -20.48 -2.47
N ILE A 432 6.74 -19.68 -1.76
CA ILE A 432 7.78 -20.17 -0.84
C ILE A 432 7.31 -20.24 0.61
N GLU A 433 6.30 -19.45 0.97
CA GLU A 433 5.69 -19.48 2.30
C GLU A 433 4.18 -19.30 2.20
N GLU A 434 3.43 -20.09 2.96
CA GLU A 434 1.98 -20.00 3.09
C GLU A 434 1.63 -20.03 4.59
N ARG A 435 0.89 -19.01 5.06
CA ARG A 435 0.31 -18.97 6.40
C ARG A 435 -1.17 -18.67 6.30
N THR A 436 -1.97 -19.41 7.07
CA THR A 436 -3.41 -19.21 7.14
C THR A 436 -3.79 -18.92 8.57
N ILE A 437 -4.59 -17.87 8.77
CA ILE A 437 -5.10 -17.47 10.08
C ILE A 437 -6.61 -17.62 10.06
N GLY A 438 -7.14 -18.43 10.97
CA GLY A 438 -8.58 -18.65 11.07
C GLY A 438 -9.33 -17.40 11.58
N PRO A 439 -10.52 -17.07 11.05
CA PRO A 439 -11.32 -15.94 11.53
C PRO A 439 -11.66 -16.00 13.03
N SER A 440 -11.80 -17.20 13.60
CA SER A 440 -12.07 -17.39 15.04
C SER A 440 -10.91 -16.92 15.93
N LEU A 441 -9.68 -17.14 15.48
CA LEU A 441 -8.47 -16.70 16.19
C LEU A 441 -8.33 -15.17 16.10
N GLY A 442 -8.67 -14.59 14.95
CA GLY A 442 -8.75 -13.14 14.78
C GLY A 442 -9.80 -12.49 15.68
N ALA A 443 -11.02 -13.02 15.72
CA ALA A 443 -12.09 -12.51 16.58
C ALA A 443 -11.72 -12.57 18.08
N ASP A 444 -11.08 -13.65 18.53
CA ASP A 444 -10.63 -13.78 19.92
C ASP A 444 -9.48 -12.79 20.23
N ASN A 445 -8.57 -12.57 19.28
CA ASN A 445 -7.52 -11.55 19.40
C ASN A 445 -8.10 -10.14 19.49
N ILE A 446 -9.12 -9.80 18.68
CA ILE A 446 -9.83 -8.51 18.77
C ILE A 446 -10.44 -8.35 20.16
N LYS A 447 -11.15 -9.37 20.65
CA LYS A 447 -11.82 -9.32 21.96
C LYS A 447 -10.82 -9.12 23.11
N LYS A 448 -9.72 -9.89 23.12
CA LYS A 448 -8.65 -9.76 24.10
C LYS A 448 -7.94 -8.40 24.01
N GLY A 449 -7.68 -7.94 22.78
CA GLY A 449 -7.08 -6.63 22.52
C GLY A 449 -7.93 -5.47 23.05
N PHE A 450 -9.23 -5.48 22.74
CA PHE A 450 -10.18 -4.50 23.23
C PHE A 450 -10.28 -4.52 24.77
N HIS A 451 -10.41 -5.70 25.38
CA HIS A 451 -10.42 -5.83 26.84
C HIS A 451 -9.12 -5.31 27.46
N SER A 452 -7.96 -5.58 26.87
CA SER A 452 -6.67 -5.09 27.36
C SER A 452 -6.62 -3.55 27.40
N VAL A 453 -7.05 -2.89 26.31
CA VAL A 453 -7.10 -1.42 26.24
C VAL A 453 -8.11 -0.86 27.25
N VAL A 454 -9.29 -1.46 27.38
CA VAL A 454 -10.32 -1.00 28.33
C VAL A 454 -9.88 -1.15 29.78
N TRP A 455 -9.35 -2.31 30.18
CA TRP A 455 -8.87 -2.52 31.55
C TRP A 455 -7.64 -1.67 31.86
N GLY A 456 -6.73 -1.51 30.90
CA GLY A 456 -5.58 -0.59 31.02
C GLY A 456 -6.03 0.85 31.21
N PHE A 457 -6.98 1.31 30.39
CA PHE A 457 -7.59 2.64 30.52
C PHE A 457 -8.26 2.83 31.88
N ALA A 458 -9.05 1.86 32.35
CA ALA A 458 -9.74 1.93 33.63
C ALA A 458 -8.77 2.00 34.80
N ALA A 459 -7.72 1.16 34.82
CA ALA A 459 -6.70 1.18 35.85
C ALA A 459 -5.95 2.52 35.91
N ILE A 460 -5.55 3.03 34.74
CA ILE A 460 -4.91 4.34 34.61
C ILE A 460 -5.85 5.46 35.10
N ALA A 461 -7.13 5.41 34.71
CA ALA A 461 -8.10 6.42 35.10
C ALA A 461 -8.33 6.45 36.61
N VAL A 462 -8.48 5.28 37.25
CA VAL A 462 -8.60 5.17 38.71
C VAL A 462 -7.38 5.74 39.40
N PHE A 463 -6.17 5.39 38.94
CA PHE A 463 -4.92 5.91 39.50
C PHE A 463 -4.84 7.44 39.38
N MET A 464 -5.13 8.00 38.20
CA MET A 464 -5.08 9.44 37.97
C MET A 464 -6.09 10.20 38.83
N VAL A 465 -7.32 9.71 38.92
CA VAL A 465 -8.35 10.34 39.75
C VAL A 465 -8.01 10.23 41.24
N ALA A 466 -7.50 9.09 41.69
CA ALA A 466 -7.10 8.91 43.09
C ALA A 466 -5.92 9.83 43.47
N TYR A 467 -4.92 9.96 42.60
CA TYR A 467 -3.69 10.68 42.90
C TYR A 467 -3.78 12.19 42.63
N TYR A 468 -4.42 12.60 41.53
CA TYR A 468 -4.53 14.01 41.11
C TYR A 468 -5.93 14.63 41.35
N MET A 469 -6.89 13.88 41.90
CA MET A 469 -8.26 14.33 42.15
C MET A 469 -8.91 14.95 40.90
N LEU A 470 -9.30 16.23 40.97
CA LEU A 470 -10.00 16.91 39.88
C LEU A 470 -9.10 17.12 38.65
N PHE A 471 -7.80 17.36 38.84
CA PHE A 471 -6.84 17.37 37.73
C PHE A 471 -6.72 15.97 37.10
N GLY A 472 -6.87 14.92 37.90
CA GLY A 472 -6.95 13.55 37.41
C GLY A 472 -8.12 13.33 36.47
N VAL A 473 -9.32 13.84 36.83
CA VAL A 473 -10.51 13.75 35.96
C VAL A 473 -10.28 14.47 34.63
N ILE A 474 -9.68 15.67 34.65
CA ILE A 474 -9.36 16.43 33.43
C ILE A 474 -8.37 15.63 32.56
N SER A 475 -7.33 15.03 33.16
CA SER A 475 -6.39 14.18 32.44
C SER A 475 -7.06 12.95 31.83
N VAL A 476 -8.01 12.31 32.51
CA VAL A 476 -8.77 11.15 31.99
C VAL A 476 -9.67 11.55 30.82
N ILE A 477 -10.31 12.73 30.88
CA ILE A 477 -11.09 13.26 29.75
C ILE A 477 -10.17 13.54 28.56
N GLY A 478 -9.02 14.16 28.79
CA GLY A 478 -8.01 14.37 27.74
C GLY A 478 -7.53 13.05 27.14
N LEU A 479 -7.27 12.03 27.96
CA LEU A 479 -6.89 10.70 27.49
C LEU A 479 -8.00 10.04 26.66
N SER A 480 -9.27 10.22 27.03
CA SER A 480 -10.43 9.72 26.28
C SER A 480 -10.53 10.39 24.91
N VAL A 481 -10.34 11.71 24.85
CA VAL A 481 -10.31 12.47 23.59
C VAL A 481 -9.13 12.04 22.72
N ASN A 482 -7.97 11.75 23.34
CA ASN A 482 -6.82 11.21 22.61
C ASN A 482 -7.17 9.88 21.91
N LEU A 483 -7.73 8.92 22.65
CA LEU A 483 -8.11 7.62 22.09
C LEU A 483 -9.16 7.76 20.98
N LEU A 484 -10.15 8.65 21.17
CA LEU A 484 -11.17 8.95 20.17
C LEU A 484 -10.56 9.56 18.90
N LEU A 485 -9.66 10.53 19.03
CA LEU A 485 -8.98 11.14 17.87
C LEU A 485 -8.05 10.15 17.17
N LEU A 486 -7.36 9.29 17.91
CA LEU A 486 -6.51 8.24 17.36
C LEU A 486 -7.33 7.31 16.46
N ILE A 487 -8.47 6.80 16.94
CA ILE A 487 -9.35 5.92 16.16
C ILE A 487 -9.92 6.66 14.95
N ALA A 488 -10.36 7.90 15.14
CA ALA A 488 -10.90 8.72 14.05
C ALA A 488 -9.89 8.95 12.91
N VAL A 489 -8.63 9.25 13.25
CA VAL A 489 -7.57 9.48 12.26
C VAL A 489 -7.21 8.18 11.54
N LEU A 490 -7.14 7.05 12.25
CA LEU A 490 -6.93 5.74 11.61
C LEU A 490 -8.06 5.38 10.64
N SER A 491 -9.32 5.67 11.02
CA SER A 491 -10.48 5.51 10.14
C SER A 491 -10.39 6.44 8.93
N MET A 492 -10.01 7.70 9.12
CA MET A 492 -9.91 8.67 8.02
C MET A 492 -8.81 8.31 7.01
N LEU A 493 -7.69 7.78 7.49
CA LEU A 493 -6.56 7.34 6.65
C LEU A 493 -6.78 5.97 6.04
N GLN A 494 -7.88 5.28 6.37
CA GLN A 494 -8.16 3.89 5.97
C GLN A 494 -6.95 2.97 6.26
N ALA A 495 -6.32 3.20 7.42
CA ALA A 495 -5.16 2.43 7.84
C ALA A 495 -5.58 1.03 8.30
N THR A 496 -4.84 0.01 7.86
CA THR A 496 -5.06 -1.38 8.31
C THR A 496 -4.56 -1.59 9.74
N LEU A 497 -5.48 -1.90 10.66
CA LEU A 497 -5.20 -2.23 12.05
C LEU A 497 -4.79 -3.70 12.17
N THR A 498 -3.61 -3.97 12.68
CA THR A 498 -3.09 -5.32 12.96
C THR A 498 -3.04 -5.59 14.46
N LEU A 499 -2.72 -6.83 14.87
CA LEU A 499 -2.55 -7.15 16.30
C LEU A 499 -1.43 -6.32 16.95
N PRO A 500 -0.23 -6.16 16.33
CA PRO A 500 0.75 -5.18 16.79
C PRO A 500 0.20 -3.75 16.81
N GLY A 501 -0.64 -3.37 15.84
CA GLY A 501 -1.34 -2.09 15.87
C GLY A 501 -2.16 -1.88 17.16
N ILE A 502 -2.91 -2.87 17.61
CA ILE A 502 -3.64 -2.80 18.90
C ILE A 502 -2.67 -2.64 20.08
N ALA A 503 -1.54 -3.34 20.06
CA ALA A 503 -0.50 -3.16 21.08
C ALA A 503 0.09 -1.74 21.06
N ALA A 504 0.25 -1.14 19.87
CA ALA A 504 0.65 0.26 19.72
C ALA A 504 -0.39 1.23 20.31
N ILE A 505 -1.70 0.95 20.21
CA ILE A 505 -2.74 1.74 20.89
C ILE A 505 -2.55 1.69 22.41
N ALA A 506 -2.33 0.50 22.98
CA ALA A 506 -2.08 0.35 24.41
C ALA A 506 -0.81 1.07 24.85
N LEU A 507 0.27 0.99 24.06
CA LEU A 507 1.51 1.73 24.31
C LEU A 507 1.30 3.25 24.20
N ALA A 508 0.61 3.71 23.16
CA ALA A 508 0.26 5.12 22.96
C ALA A 508 -0.56 5.67 24.12
N LEU A 509 -1.49 4.87 24.67
CA LEU A 509 -2.25 5.22 25.87
C LEU A 509 -1.33 5.42 27.09
N GLY A 510 -0.37 4.53 27.28
CA GLY A 510 0.63 4.60 28.34
C GLY A 510 1.61 5.78 28.20
N MET A 511 1.98 6.17 27.00
CA MET A 511 2.81 7.37 26.78
C MET A 511 1.99 8.67 26.84
N ALA A 512 0.73 8.63 26.43
CA ALA A 512 -0.14 9.81 26.44
C ALA A 512 -0.47 10.31 27.86
N ILE A 513 -0.47 9.42 28.85
CA ILE A 513 -0.59 9.85 30.25
C ILE A 513 0.64 10.60 30.74
N ASP A 514 1.85 10.29 30.26
CA ASP A 514 3.10 10.90 30.73
C ASP A 514 3.08 12.43 30.53
N SER A 515 2.59 12.88 29.37
CA SER A 515 2.40 14.31 29.08
C SER A 515 1.44 14.98 30.07
N ASN A 516 0.37 14.28 30.47
CA ASN A 516 -0.58 14.80 31.47
C ASN A 516 0.01 14.81 32.89
N VAL A 517 0.81 13.80 33.24
CA VAL A 517 1.52 13.71 34.53
C VAL A 517 2.55 14.83 34.66
N LEU A 518 3.36 15.06 33.63
CA LEU A 518 4.34 16.15 33.60
C LEU A 518 3.70 17.52 33.82
N ILE A 519 2.57 17.79 33.17
CA ILE A 519 1.81 19.03 33.38
C ILE A 519 1.35 19.14 34.83
N ASN A 520 0.74 18.08 35.37
CA ASN A 520 0.20 18.10 36.73
C ASN A 520 1.31 18.29 37.79
N GLU A 521 2.45 17.62 37.64
CA GLU A 521 3.60 17.79 38.53
C GLU A 521 4.22 19.18 38.40
N ARG A 522 4.36 19.72 37.18
CA ARG A 522 4.89 21.08 37.01
C ARG A 522 3.96 22.13 37.65
N VAL A 523 2.64 21.96 37.54
CA VAL A 523 1.67 22.81 38.25
C VAL A 523 1.82 22.66 39.76
N ARG A 524 2.00 21.45 40.30
CA ARG A 524 2.27 21.23 41.72
C ARG A 524 3.56 21.92 42.17
N GLU A 525 4.63 21.82 41.39
CA GLU A 525 5.92 22.45 41.68
C GLU A 525 5.78 23.98 41.80
N GLU A 526 5.12 24.63 40.84
CA GLU A 526 4.84 26.07 40.91
C GLU A 526 3.99 26.46 42.14
N LEU A 527 3.05 25.61 42.57
CA LEU A 527 2.28 25.82 43.81
C LEU A 527 3.12 25.64 45.07
N ARG A 528 4.13 24.75 45.05
CA ARG A 528 5.09 24.59 46.15
C ARG A 528 5.99 25.82 46.27
N HIS A 529 6.36 26.43 45.15
CA HIS A 529 7.10 27.69 45.10
C HIS A 529 6.24 28.93 45.45
N GLY A 530 4.96 28.74 45.79
CA GLY A 530 4.10 29.81 46.29
C GLY A 530 3.40 30.65 45.20
N ALA A 531 3.45 30.22 43.93
CA ALA A 531 2.72 30.90 42.87
C ALA A 531 1.21 30.83 43.11
N PRO A 532 0.44 31.89 42.83
CA PRO A 532 -1.01 31.85 42.96
C PRO A 532 -1.59 30.81 41.99
N PRO A 533 -2.70 30.12 42.35
CA PRO A 533 -3.27 29.02 41.57
C PRO A 533 -3.40 29.23 40.05
N GLN A 534 -3.83 30.42 39.63
CA GLN A 534 -3.99 30.71 38.20
C GLN A 534 -2.66 30.90 37.47
N LEU A 535 -1.65 31.46 38.15
CA LEU A 535 -0.31 31.65 37.61
C LEU A 535 0.44 30.32 37.57
N ALA A 536 0.29 29.48 38.60
CA ALA A 536 0.86 28.14 38.63
C ALA A 536 0.39 27.26 37.46
N ILE A 537 -0.89 27.36 37.08
CA ILE A 537 -1.40 26.69 35.88
C ILE A 537 -0.71 27.26 34.62
N GLN A 538 -0.65 28.58 34.46
CA GLN A 538 -0.05 29.17 33.26
C GLN A 538 1.43 28.81 33.11
N ASN A 539 2.21 28.95 34.17
CA ASN A 539 3.63 28.61 34.21
C ASN A 539 3.84 27.11 34.03
N GLY A 540 3.01 26.29 34.68
CA GLY A 540 3.06 24.83 34.55
C GLY A 540 2.94 24.36 33.12
N TYR A 541 1.93 24.85 32.38
CA TYR A 541 1.77 24.52 30.97
C TYR A 541 2.85 25.12 30.06
N ALA A 542 3.37 26.32 30.38
CA ALA A 542 4.43 26.95 29.60
C ALA A 542 5.76 26.21 29.70
N HIS A 543 6.15 25.81 30.92
CA HIS A 543 7.40 25.08 31.16
C HIS A 543 7.31 23.61 30.74
N ALA A 544 6.16 22.95 30.92
CA ALA A 544 6.00 21.55 30.52
C ALA A 544 6.02 21.35 28.99
N TRP A 545 5.67 22.38 28.19
CA TRP A 545 5.57 22.26 26.73
C TRP A 545 6.89 21.81 26.07
N ALA A 546 8.02 22.39 26.46
CA ALA A 546 9.31 22.07 25.85
C ALA A 546 9.70 20.60 26.10
N THR A 547 9.53 20.12 27.34
CA THR A 547 9.83 18.73 27.72
C THR A 547 8.90 17.72 27.04
N ILE A 548 7.60 18.05 26.94
CA ILE A 548 6.61 17.22 26.26
C ILE A 548 6.93 17.12 24.77
N LEU A 549 7.27 18.25 24.14
CA LEU A 549 7.65 18.27 22.73
C LEU A 549 8.91 17.42 22.49
N ASP A 550 9.94 17.58 23.32
CA ASP A 550 11.21 16.85 23.19
C ASP A 550 11.04 15.32 23.30
N SER A 551 10.32 14.86 24.33
CA SER A 551 10.03 13.43 24.54
C SER A 551 9.21 12.82 23.38
N ASN A 552 8.16 13.54 22.93
CA ASN A 552 7.31 13.07 21.83
C ASN A 552 8.02 13.13 20.47
N VAL A 553 8.86 14.13 20.19
CA VAL A 553 9.63 14.21 18.95
C VAL A 553 10.66 13.09 18.88
N THR A 554 11.33 12.79 19.99
CA THR A 554 12.31 11.69 20.05
C THR A 554 11.65 10.33 19.76
N THR A 555 10.49 10.06 20.34
CA THR A 555 9.71 8.84 20.07
C THR A 555 9.14 8.83 18.66
N LEU A 556 8.72 9.99 18.13
CA LEU A 556 8.24 10.12 16.76
C LEU A 556 9.33 9.81 15.73
N ILE A 557 10.60 10.21 15.97
CA ILE A 557 11.72 9.88 15.06
C ILE A 557 11.90 8.35 14.96
N ALA A 558 11.83 7.63 16.08
CA ALA A 558 11.89 6.18 16.08
C ALA A 558 10.68 5.56 15.34
N GLY A 559 9.48 6.10 15.57
CA GLY A 559 8.27 5.70 14.84
C GLY A 559 8.37 5.91 13.33
N LEU A 560 8.90 7.05 12.88
CA LEU A 560 9.11 7.35 11.46
C LEU A 560 10.14 6.42 10.82
N ALA A 561 11.21 6.07 11.53
CA ALA A 561 12.18 5.09 11.06
C ALA A 561 11.53 3.71 10.88
N LEU A 562 10.71 3.26 11.85
CA LEU A 562 9.95 2.02 11.72
C LEU A 562 8.90 2.07 10.60
N LEU A 563 8.32 3.24 10.33
CA LEU A 563 7.36 3.41 9.23
C LEU A 563 8.04 3.36 7.85
N ALA A 564 9.26 3.90 7.73
CA ALA A 564 10.03 3.94 6.49
C ALA A 564 10.68 2.60 6.14
N PHE A 565 11.21 1.88 7.14
CA PHE A 565 11.99 0.65 6.93
C PHE A 565 11.28 -0.63 7.39
N GLY A 566 10.21 -0.51 8.18
CA GLY A 566 9.41 -1.66 8.62
C GLY A 566 8.55 -2.22 7.50
N SER A 567 8.32 -3.54 7.53
CA SER A 567 7.40 -4.24 6.64
C SER A 567 6.26 -4.90 7.41
N GLY A 568 5.14 -5.15 6.72
CA GLY A 568 3.99 -5.88 7.24
C GLY A 568 3.51 -5.37 8.62
N PRO A 569 3.43 -6.23 9.64
CA PRO A 569 2.89 -5.86 10.95
C PRO A 569 3.66 -4.75 11.69
N VAL A 570 4.98 -4.64 11.51
CA VAL A 570 5.81 -3.61 12.17
C VAL A 570 5.49 -2.22 11.63
N ARG A 571 5.21 -2.13 10.33
CA ARG A 571 4.79 -0.87 9.70
C ARG A 571 3.41 -0.42 10.20
N GLY A 572 2.50 -1.36 10.40
CA GLY A 572 1.19 -1.10 11.03
C GLY A 572 1.31 -0.60 12.47
N PHE A 573 2.17 -1.23 13.28
CA PHE A 573 2.52 -0.75 14.62
C PHE A 573 3.05 0.70 14.60
N ALA A 574 3.99 0.98 13.70
CA ALA A 574 4.63 2.29 13.57
C ALA A 574 3.64 3.39 13.19
N MET A 575 2.70 3.10 12.28
CA MET A 575 1.67 4.05 11.86
C MET A 575 0.77 4.47 13.03
N VAL A 576 0.27 3.49 13.79
CA VAL A 576 -0.55 3.74 14.99
C VAL A 576 0.24 4.51 16.05
N HIS A 577 1.51 4.15 16.26
CA HIS A 577 2.38 4.83 17.22
C HIS A 577 2.60 6.31 16.85
N CYS A 578 2.94 6.62 15.60
CA CYS A 578 3.13 8.00 15.13
C CYS A 578 1.84 8.83 15.27
N ILE A 579 0.69 8.27 14.86
CA ILE A 579 -0.62 8.96 14.98
C ILE A 579 -0.97 9.16 16.46
N GLY A 580 -0.70 8.17 17.31
CA GLY A 580 -0.95 8.23 18.74
C GLY A 580 -0.14 9.32 19.45
N ILE A 581 1.12 9.52 19.06
CA ILE A 581 1.95 10.61 19.57
C ILE A 581 1.39 11.98 19.15
N LEU A 582 1.03 12.14 17.87
CA LEU A 582 0.50 13.41 17.34
C LEU A 582 -0.84 13.79 18.00
N THR A 583 -1.75 12.83 18.11
CA THR A 583 -3.06 13.03 18.76
C THR A 583 -2.90 13.27 20.27
N SER A 584 -1.93 12.62 20.91
CA SER A 584 -1.60 12.81 22.32
C SER A 584 -1.11 14.24 22.60
N MET A 585 -0.19 14.76 21.78
CA MET A 585 0.31 16.13 21.92
C MET A 585 -0.82 17.17 21.80
N PHE A 586 -1.74 16.97 20.84
CA PHE A 586 -2.90 17.83 20.68
C PHE A 586 -3.82 17.74 21.92
N SER A 587 -4.13 16.55 22.41
CA SER A 587 -5.01 16.38 23.54
C SER A 587 -4.41 16.91 24.86
N ALA A 588 -3.17 16.52 25.18
CA ALA A 588 -2.53 16.88 26.45
C ALA A 588 -2.29 18.38 26.58
N VAL A 589 -1.98 19.09 25.49
CA VAL A 589 -1.58 20.50 25.58
C VAL A 589 -2.68 21.44 25.13
N PHE A 590 -3.36 21.14 24.02
CA PHE A 590 -4.42 22.02 23.52
C PHE A 590 -5.73 21.78 24.27
N PHE A 591 -6.17 20.52 24.34
CA PHE A 591 -7.47 20.16 24.92
C PHE A 591 -7.48 20.27 26.46
N SER A 592 -6.50 19.67 27.14
CA SER A 592 -6.41 19.72 28.62
C SER A 592 -6.34 21.16 29.14
N ARG A 593 -5.52 22.01 28.51
CA ARG A 593 -5.42 23.44 28.86
C ARG A 593 -6.74 24.18 28.67
N GLY A 594 -7.46 23.88 27.58
CA GLY A 594 -8.79 24.42 27.32
C GLY A 594 -9.78 24.04 28.40
N LEU A 595 -9.81 22.78 28.81
CA LEU A 595 -10.71 22.27 29.84
C LEU A 595 -10.41 22.83 31.24
N VAL A 596 -9.12 22.88 31.63
CA VAL A 596 -8.69 23.50 32.89
C VAL A 596 -9.09 24.97 32.92
N ASN A 597 -8.91 25.70 31.82
CA ASN A 597 -9.26 27.11 31.77
C ASN A 597 -10.78 27.35 31.73
N LEU A 598 -11.56 26.46 31.13
CA LEU A 598 -13.03 26.50 31.19
C LEU A 598 -13.53 26.34 32.63
N TRP A 599 -12.93 25.41 33.39
CA TRP A 599 -13.36 25.12 34.76
C TRP A 599 -12.86 26.13 35.80
N TYR A 600 -11.62 26.61 35.67
CA TYR A 600 -10.97 27.48 36.65
C TYR A 600 -10.87 28.96 36.23
N GLY A 601 -10.95 29.28 34.93
CA GLY A 601 -10.77 30.64 34.41
C GLY A 601 -11.85 31.65 34.82
N GLY A 602 -12.99 31.19 35.35
CA GLY A 602 -14.07 32.04 35.87
C GLY A 602 -13.99 32.40 37.36
N LYS A 603 -13.13 31.74 38.16
CA LYS A 603 -13.12 31.91 39.62
C LYS A 603 -12.05 32.93 40.06
N LYS A 604 -12.48 34.16 40.39
CA LYS A 604 -11.61 35.29 40.78
C LYS A 604 -10.82 35.12 42.10
N LYS A 605 -11.14 34.13 42.94
CA LYS A 605 -10.48 33.88 44.24
C LYS A 605 -10.33 32.39 44.53
N LEU A 606 -9.60 31.67 43.68
CA LEU A 606 -9.21 30.28 43.97
C LEU A 606 -8.20 30.27 45.11
N LYS A 607 -8.62 29.76 46.29
CA LYS A 607 -7.75 29.59 47.46
C LYS A 607 -7.02 28.24 47.46
N SER A 608 -7.53 27.24 46.75
CA SER A 608 -6.94 25.90 46.64
C SER A 608 -7.24 25.27 45.28
N LEU A 609 -6.29 24.45 44.81
CA LEU A 609 -6.45 23.57 43.64
C LEU A 609 -6.59 22.14 44.15
N ALA A 610 -7.59 21.42 43.67
CA ALA A 610 -7.74 19.99 43.94
C ALA A 610 -6.78 19.20 43.03
N ILE A 611 -5.48 19.25 43.34
CA ILE A 611 -4.40 18.57 42.59
C ILE A 611 -3.65 17.53 43.46
N GLY A 612 -4.20 17.13 44.61
CA GLY A 612 -3.56 16.23 45.57
C GLY A 612 -2.72 16.95 46.63
N GLN A 613 -1.91 16.21 47.42
CA GLN A 613 -1.10 16.79 48.50
C GLN A 613 0.06 17.62 47.95
N VAL A 614 0.03 18.93 48.21
CA VAL A 614 1.12 19.86 47.90
C VAL A 614 1.98 20.00 49.15
N TRP A 615 3.08 19.25 49.23
CA TRP A 615 4.04 19.39 50.33
C TRP A 615 4.81 20.71 50.24
N ARG A 616 4.80 21.50 51.31
CA ARG A 616 5.62 22.71 51.46
C ARG A 616 6.70 22.43 52.51
N PRO A 617 7.99 22.59 52.22
CA PRO A 617 9.02 22.51 53.25
C PRO A 617 8.77 23.59 54.31
N GLU A 618 8.87 23.22 55.60
CA GLU A 618 8.54 24.05 56.77
C GLU A 618 9.52 25.22 57.02
N SER A 619 10.33 25.59 56.03
CA SER A 619 11.35 26.64 56.16
C SER A 619 11.50 27.44 54.86
N ALA A 620 10.44 28.14 54.46
CA ALA A 620 10.57 29.26 53.54
C ALA A 620 9.97 30.50 54.22
N PRO A 621 10.78 31.53 54.56
CA PRO A 621 10.26 32.72 55.22
C PRO A 621 9.22 33.41 54.32
N ALA A 622 8.10 33.76 54.91
CA ALA A 622 7.02 34.50 54.28
C ALA A 622 7.51 35.90 53.88
N GLY A 623 8.10 36.03 52.68
CA GLY A 623 8.65 37.31 52.24
C GLY A 623 9.60 37.26 51.05
N ALA A 624 9.35 36.44 50.03
CA ALA A 624 10.05 36.55 48.75
C ALA A 624 9.04 36.73 47.60
N ALA A 625 8.30 37.83 47.66
CA ALA A 625 7.65 38.39 46.47
C ALA A 625 8.72 39.07 45.60
N ALA A 626 9.53 38.27 44.91
CA ALA A 626 10.36 38.75 43.81
C ALA A 626 9.71 38.32 42.50
N TYR A 627 8.72 39.11 42.08
CA TYR A 627 8.28 39.12 40.69
C TYR A 627 9.47 39.61 39.85
N LEU A 628 10.14 38.71 39.13
CA LEU A 628 10.89 39.08 37.95
C LEU A 628 9.86 39.34 36.84
N GLY A 629 9.47 40.60 36.73
CA GLY A 629 8.77 41.11 35.56
C GLY A 629 9.74 41.28 34.40
N ASN A 630 9.29 40.81 33.23
CA ASN A 630 9.67 41.23 31.88
C ASN A 630 11.15 41.54 31.60
N GLU A 631 11.84 40.60 30.96
CA GLU A 631 12.84 40.91 29.92
C GLU A 631 12.61 39.95 28.72
N ASP A 632 12.02 40.55 27.69
CA ASP A 632 12.27 40.42 26.24
C ASP A 632 12.04 39.08 25.50
N ALA A 633 10.90 39.05 24.79
CA ALA A 633 10.81 38.51 23.45
C ALA A 633 10.43 39.65 22.48
N ASP A 634 11.19 39.74 21.38
CA ASP A 634 11.00 40.53 20.17
C ASP A 634 11.28 42.05 20.22
N THR A 635 12.42 42.47 19.66
CA THR A 635 12.46 43.25 18.41
C THR A 635 13.89 43.56 17.98
N ASP A 636 14.33 42.90 16.91
CA ASP A 636 15.46 43.28 16.07
C ASP A 636 14.90 44.22 14.98
N THR A 637 15.19 45.52 15.04
CA THR A 637 15.35 46.43 13.89
C THR A 637 15.41 47.92 14.28
N ALA A 638 16.48 48.55 13.79
CA ALA A 638 16.56 49.90 13.25
C ALA A 638 16.49 51.16 14.16
N GLN A 639 17.54 51.97 13.96
CA GLN A 639 17.64 53.43 14.05
C GLN A 639 18.20 54.08 15.33
N ALA A 640 19.38 54.65 15.10
CA ALA A 640 20.08 55.65 15.87
C ALA A 640 19.25 56.94 16.07
N VAL A 641 19.60 57.71 17.11
CA VAL A 641 20.15 59.09 17.04
C VAL A 641 19.93 59.82 18.38
N ALA A 642 21.06 60.26 18.95
CA ALA A 642 21.32 61.45 19.78
C ALA A 642 20.76 61.66 21.20
N ALA A 643 21.72 62.06 22.04
CA ALA A 643 21.73 63.16 23.03
C ALA A 643 21.63 62.73 24.51
N VAL A 644 22.74 62.56 25.25
CA VAL A 644 23.72 63.54 25.79
C VAL A 644 23.34 64.08 27.18
N THR A 645 24.37 64.19 28.04
CA THR A 645 24.50 64.73 29.42
C THR A 645 24.25 63.72 30.55
N ALA A 646 25.11 63.51 31.55
CA ALA A 646 26.37 64.13 31.94
C ALA A 646 27.23 63.16 32.81
N LYS A 647 28.55 63.18 32.61
CA LYS A 647 29.61 62.79 33.58
C LYS A 647 29.97 64.06 34.41
N PRO A 648 30.84 64.06 35.47
CA PRO A 648 31.89 63.08 35.81
C PRO A 648 32.15 62.82 37.32
N LYS A 649 33.00 61.82 37.60
CA LYS A 649 34.12 61.75 38.58
C LYS A 649 34.45 60.24 38.74
N GLY A 650 35.63 59.68 38.47
CA GLY A 650 36.97 60.23 38.36
C GLY A 650 37.83 59.67 39.51
N LYS A 651 38.49 58.53 39.30
CA LYS A 651 39.83 58.18 39.83
C LYS A 651 40.34 56.89 39.17
N ALA A 652 41.61 56.94 38.77
CA ALA A 652 42.31 56.03 37.89
C ALA A 652 43.47 55.32 38.60
N ALA A 653 43.89 54.17 38.07
CA ALA A 653 45.27 53.69 37.86
C ALA A 653 45.31 52.14 37.87
N VAL A 654 46.14 51.38 37.14
CA VAL A 654 47.02 51.47 35.95
C VAL A 654 47.34 50.00 35.56
N ALA A 655 47.61 49.79 34.26
CA ALA A 655 48.09 48.62 33.50
C ALA A 655 49.08 47.62 34.13
N GLN A 656 49.07 46.35 33.65
CA GLN A 656 50.08 45.80 32.71
C GLN A 656 49.86 44.30 32.39
N ALA A 657 50.15 43.94 31.13
CA ALA A 657 50.14 42.60 30.57
C ALA A 657 51.55 41.97 30.55
N ARG A 658 51.66 40.62 30.54
CA ARG A 658 52.73 39.89 29.84
C ARG A 658 52.42 38.39 29.65
N ALA A 659 52.99 37.86 28.57
CA ALA A 659 52.74 36.61 27.86
C ALA A 659 53.44 35.35 28.43
N ALA A 660 52.98 34.17 28.00
CA ALA A 660 53.74 33.17 27.19
C ALA A 660 53.47 31.70 27.57
N GLY A 661 53.26 30.84 26.57
CA GLY A 661 53.31 29.38 26.70
C GLY A 661 52.94 28.64 25.42
N LYS A 662 53.94 28.25 24.61
CA LYS A 662 53.83 27.47 23.36
C LYS A 662 53.81 25.94 23.64
N PRO A 663 53.38 25.10 22.66
CA PRO A 663 53.25 23.65 22.78
C PRO A 663 54.47 22.88 22.21
N THR A 664 54.62 21.60 22.57
CA THR A 664 55.63 20.67 22.03
C THR A 664 55.01 19.41 21.39
N VAL A 665 55.73 18.89 20.40
CA VAL A 665 55.38 17.89 19.39
C VAL A 665 56.36 16.71 19.46
N ARG A 666 55.96 15.52 18.93
CA ARG A 666 56.73 14.38 18.34
C ARG A 666 56.53 13.05 19.07
N ARG A 667 56.51 11.84 18.46
CA ARG A 667 56.89 11.29 17.12
C ARG A 667 56.26 9.87 17.01
N ARG A 668 55.65 9.47 15.87
CA ARG A 668 56.12 8.60 14.74
C ARG A 668 56.23 7.07 14.94
N ASN A 669 55.53 6.37 14.02
CA ASN A 669 55.89 5.18 13.21
C ASN A 669 56.18 3.84 13.92
N ALA A 670 56.15 2.66 13.31
CA ALA A 670 55.48 1.97 12.18
C ALA A 670 56.00 0.50 12.22
N ASP A 671 55.42 -0.40 11.42
CA ASP A 671 55.87 -1.79 11.09
C ASP A 671 55.51 -2.90 12.11
N ALA A 672 55.25 -4.18 11.78
CA ALA A 672 54.84 -4.93 10.59
C ALA A 672 54.72 -6.43 11.01
N SER A 673 53.95 -7.23 10.25
CA SER A 673 54.12 -8.67 9.97
C SER A 673 53.68 -9.80 10.96
N ASN A 674 52.72 -10.61 10.47
CA ASN A 674 52.66 -12.07 10.32
C ASN A 674 52.92 -13.09 11.47
N ALA A 675 51.86 -13.88 11.71
CA ALA A 675 51.75 -15.36 11.59
C ALA A 675 52.03 -16.33 12.76
N THR A 676 51.15 -17.36 12.77
CA THR A 676 51.26 -18.78 13.20
C THR A 676 51.01 -19.21 14.67
N GLN A 677 49.93 -19.99 14.87
CA GLN A 677 49.86 -21.40 15.39
C GLN A 677 48.43 -21.71 15.94
N ASN A 678 47.61 -22.56 15.30
CA ASN A 678 47.43 -24.02 15.47
C ASN A 678 46.67 -24.51 16.74
N THR A 679 45.34 -24.79 16.57
CA THR A 679 44.53 -26.00 16.93
C THR A 679 44.47 -26.56 18.38
N PRO A 680 43.53 -27.49 18.76
CA PRO A 680 42.19 -27.89 18.23
C PRO A 680 41.07 -28.27 19.28
N GLN A 681 39.84 -28.55 18.76
CA GLN A 681 38.83 -29.57 19.17
C GLN A 681 38.21 -29.62 20.59
N LYS A 682 36.86 -29.55 20.69
CA LYS A 682 35.95 -30.72 20.86
C LYS A 682 34.44 -30.36 20.82
N PRO A 683 33.55 -31.35 20.52
CA PRO A 683 32.14 -31.16 20.20
C PRO A 683 31.19 -31.51 21.36
N GLY A 684 29.93 -31.07 21.27
CA GLY A 684 28.84 -31.50 22.16
C GLY A 684 27.54 -31.68 21.39
N SER A 685 27.14 -32.94 21.18
CA SER A 685 25.89 -33.38 20.60
C SER A 685 24.76 -33.50 21.64
N SER A 686 23.53 -33.47 21.12
CA SER A 686 22.29 -34.13 21.60
C SER A 686 21.66 -33.67 22.92
N ARG A 687 20.45 -33.10 22.82
CA ARG A 687 19.20 -33.88 22.93
C ARG A 687 18.05 -33.20 22.21
#